data_AF-A0A9Y4KB28-F1
#
_entry.id   AF-A0A9Y4KB28-F1
#
_cell.length_a   1.000
_cell.length_b   1.000
_cell.length_c   1.000
_cell.angle_alpha   90.00
_cell.angle_beta   90.00
_cell.angle_gamma   90.00
#
_symmetry.space_group_name_H-M   'P 1'
#
loop_
_entity.id
_entity.type
_entity.pdbx_description
1 polymer ?
#
loop_
_entity_poly.entity_id
_entity_poly.type
_entity_poly.pdbx_seq_one_letter_code
_entity_poly.pdbx_strand_id
1 'polypeptide(L)'
;MWRVAVTGVAAPDAKLLAAIFKNGGVPMDDMSSEQYDKLQAIFLHVLASVTGDKDANKEPPRLPPMDVSEKMEPSMCYLRAFVAPAAWMIVTGQGENSLDADDYDAVKWAAEPIFQLKKLDLPSKVDGKNMKETMSLLQDMYGSMSENQRTQVSKWEKEQIAEEYSKCTMKPPSESKSMPMGRCKPSEQWLSSEAMDMMGSYLSAVQPADLDSSSKETMCQLFSSGRFRSKMKKANMKPSLRKKFLGKFKECSKGNNVAEDMENLGPLACFNYDVPDLTPNDTKKALAQLDKCDNRLIKKVKKRLVNSFMSNSPAAQSVLDVLNKSLSLLSPKQLSEIPTDKLREYIKKLGQSVKWTKKQLRTLVKKQLGGKKCKDASPEDLEALKPIAEGLPRCLIKKMKAKDILNNTAGLTRKTKKGKLKAMLEQMKNMSISDLVEKLSGPFLPVLSPERLKKVNITSLSKSDNDVWTQSQAAVLVKKLLVLTFRKLHSLIQGVTCKMIDEVADRDVQDMAQGIVENEKWVSKMQAKCAARKIFAKLEKERSNYFKTITEDELDRIDIFFLLHLPPKKVKDLPDSVCPTLLDKLEIANLSKVPFRSPCRPALAQKALRCLTQEKDLSELTFESVSKLGQFLCELPPSKLANIAPDVLNSSLKAMASCQHIPQRYRKEIMALVTKNFGKPSDWSAETVESLCPLLDDDGIAALPNTTEVKDVIVYTLSHLFDPPKALRKKLFDLSTAGTSNAVRRKRAADSITEPTLAVIEDLERDNVFWSPEQLDRMSKDTFLAGLETLEEIPDFSEKQLSVLSKKAVEAFGPVSQMTEDDVLQLGCIIQGFSNSDLEQLPLSLDAVEELALCNWTDSQMESVWKAVAKHEDLKPQQMGASHMVALNCFICGLNSDEINQLNAAAFRDAVGSMENVRCSFKALEKVKPLVLSARGDPSTWEEAEVSELGNFLAGLTGKELASMPPSVLPFLSKTCIPLIPPENIAAFSAAQLSSLGPDNAAMLTVQQRAALTDEQRNALERAETGSDDGSDDGSGEEPNNTTIMAGAPSLSVEGVAAFVKPALVLLMGFLLL
;
A
#
# COMPACT_ATOMS: atom_id res chain seq x y z
N MET A 1 9.36 -16.75 -24.27
CA MET A 1 10.63 -17.32 -24.77
C MET A 1 11.44 -18.02 -23.66
N TRP A 2 11.52 -17.51 -22.42
CA TRP A 2 12.25 -18.17 -21.33
C TRP A 2 11.67 -19.54 -20.87
N ARG A 3 10.36 -19.75 -20.98
CA ARG A 3 9.73 -21.07 -20.68
C ARG A 3 10.09 -22.19 -21.67
N VAL A 4 10.61 -21.85 -22.85
CA VAL A 4 10.90 -22.83 -23.91
C VAL A 4 12.03 -23.79 -23.52
N ALA A 5 12.94 -23.38 -22.62
CA ALA A 5 14.09 -24.19 -22.21
C ALA A 5 13.78 -25.22 -21.12
N VAL A 6 12.70 -25.04 -20.34
CA VAL A 6 12.42 -25.89 -19.17
C VAL A 6 11.27 -26.89 -19.43
N THR A 7 10.45 -26.68 -20.48
CA THR A 7 9.24 -27.50 -20.72
C THR A 7 9.22 -28.33 -22.02
N GLY A 8 10.36 -28.52 -22.69
CA GLY A 8 10.45 -29.54 -23.77
C GLY A 8 9.82 -29.16 -25.12
N VAL A 9 9.71 -27.86 -25.44
CA VAL A 9 9.43 -27.41 -26.82
C VAL A 9 10.76 -27.21 -27.57
N ALA A 10 10.82 -27.66 -28.83
CA ALA A 10 12.02 -27.54 -29.66
C ALA A 10 12.57 -26.10 -29.70
N ALA A 11 13.87 -25.95 -29.43
CA ALA A 11 14.55 -24.65 -29.45
C ALA A 11 14.49 -23.98 -30.83
N PRO A 12 14.64 -22.64 -30.91
CA PRO A 12 14.68 -21.95 -32.19
C PRO A 12 15.85 -22.47 -33.05
N ASP A 13 15.64 -22.58 -34.35
CA ASP A 13 16.67 -23.04 -35.30
C ASP A 13 17.97 -22.22 -35.10
N ALA A 14 19.06 -22.92 -34.76
CA ALA A 14 20.37 -22.33 -34.51
C ALA A 14 20.87 -21.49 -35.70
N LYS A 15 20.48 -21.83 -36.94
CA LYS A 15 20.78 -21.05 -38.14
C LYS A 15 19.99 -19.76 -38.21
N LEU A 16 18.75 -19.74 -37.72
CA LEU A 16 17.92 -18.53 -37.66
C LEU A 16 18.44 -17.56 -36.61
N LEU A 17 18.81 -18.06 -35.43
CA LEU A 17 19.46 -17.26 -34.38
C LEU A 17 20.83 -16.76 -34.84
N ALA A 18 21.67 -17.61 -35.43
CA ALA A 18 22.94 -17.19 -36.01
C ALA A 18 22.76 -16.13 -37.10
N ALA A 19 21.70 -16.21 -37.92
CA ALA A 19 21.36 -15.20 -38.92
C ALA A 19 20.88 -13.88 -38.30
N ILE A 20 20.16 -13.90 -37.17
CA ILE A 20 19.78 -12.70 -36.42
C ILE A 20 21.02 -11.99 -35.88
N PHE A 21 21.98 -12.73 -35.32
CA PHE A 21 23.28 -12.18 -34.88
C PHE A 21 24.17 -11.73 -36.05
N LYS A 22 24.08 -12.37 -37.22
CA LYS A 22 24.85 -11.97 -38.42
C LYS A 22 24.28 -10.75 -39.13
N ASN A 23 22.95 -10.59 -39.13
CA ASN A 23 22.24 -9.54 -39.86
C ASN A 23 21.90 -8.32 -38.99
N GLY A 24 21.91 -8.45 -37.66
CA GLY A 24 21.97 -7.31 -36.76
C GLY A 24 23.40 -6.79 -36.73
N GLY A 25 23.72 -5.79 -37.56
CA GLY A 25 25.02 -5.11 -37.49
C GLY A 25 25.30 -4.65 -36.06
N VAL A 26 26.58 -4.67 -35.64
CA VAL A 26 27.06 -4.32 -34.30
C VAL A 26 26.34 -3.08 -33.79
N PRO A 27 25.37 -3.19 -32.86
CA PRO A 27 24.64 -2.03 -32.39
C PRO A 27 25.26 -1.58 -31.07
N MET A 28 26.57 -1.28 -31.04
CA MET A 28 27.22 -0.70 -29.87
C MET A 28 28.46 0.07 -30.31
N ASP A 29 28.48 1.39 -30.08
CA ASP A 29 29.65 2.23 -30.36
C ASP A 29 30.86 1.86 -29.47
N ASP A 30 30.66 1.07 -28.41
CA ASP A 30 31.69 0.73 -27.41
C ASP A 30 32.10 -0.77 -27.36
N MET A 31 31.56 -1.65 -28.22
CA MET A 31 31.89 -3.08 -28.19
C MET A 31 32.71 -3.51 -29.41
N SER A 32 33.85 -4.18 -29.19
CA SER A 32 34.69 -4.68 -30.29
C SER A 32 34.06 -5.89 -30.99
N SER A 33 34.32 -6.06 -32.28
CA SER A 33 33.87 -7.25 -33.05
C SER A 33 34.27 -8.56 -32.36
N GLU A 34 35.42 -8.59 -31.70
CA GLU A 34 35.93 -9.75 -30.99
C GLU A 34 35.15 -10.08 -29.70
N GLN A 35 34.63 -9.06 -29.01
CA GLN A 35 33.75 -9.23 -27.85
C GLN A 35 32.36 -9.75 -28.28
N TYR A 36 31.85 -9.25 -29.40
CA TYR A 36 30.57 -9.69 -29.98
C TYR A 36 30.63 -11.17 -30.41
N ASP A 37 31.70 -11.57 -31.10
CA ASP A 37 31.90 -12.95 -31.54
C ASP A 37 32.04 -13.92 -30.35
N LYS A 38 32.69 -13.49 -29.25
CA LYS A 38 32.78 -14.27 -28.00
C LYS A 38 31.43 -14.42 -27.31
N LEU A 39 30.64 -13.34 -27.20
CA LEU A 39 29.27 -13.36 -26.66
C LEU A 39 28.35 -14.27 -27.48
N GLN A 40 28.45 -14.20 -28.81
CA GLN A 40 27.69 -15.07 -29.71
C GLN A 40 28.09 -16.54 -29.52
N ALA A 41 29.38 -16.84 -29.37
CA ALA A 41 29.87 -18.19 -29.12
C ALA A 41 29.35 -18.75 -27.77
N ILE A 42 29.34 -17.93 -26.71
CA ILE A 42 28.77 -18.30 -25.41
C ILE A 42 27.27 -18.57 -25.52
N PHE A 43 26.53 -17.69 -26.20
CA PHE A 43 25.10 -17.84 -26.41
C PHE A 43 24.75 -19.13 -27.15
N LEU A 44 25.50 -19.46 -28.21
CA LEU A 44 25.33 -20.71 -28.96
C LEU A 44 25.72 -21.95 -28.16
N HIS A 45 26.73 -21.86 -27.30
CA HIS A 45 27.12 -22.95 -26.39
C HIS A 45 26.05 -23.22 -25.31
N VAL A 46 25.52 -22.17 -24.68
CA VAL A 46 24.41 -22.28 -23.72
C VAL A 46 23.15 -22.83 -24.40
N LEU A 47 22.86 -22.39 -25.62
CA LEU A 47 21.74 -22.94 -26.40
C LEU A 47 21.94 -24.45 -26.67
N ALA A 48 23.13 -24.86 -27.11
CA ALA A 48 23.46 -26.26 -27.43
C ALA A 48 23.40 -27.19 -26.20
N SER A 49 23.85 -26.71 -25.04
CA SER A 49 23.82 -27.44 -23.76
C SER A 49 22.41 -27.58 -23.20
N VAL A 50 21.55 -26.57 -23.38
CA VAL A 50 20.13 -26.64 -23.02
C VAL A 50 19.33 -27.54 -23.99
N THR A 51 19.75 -27.67 -25.25
CA THR A 51 19.09 -28.53 -26.25
C THR A 51 19.57 -29.98 -26.30
N GLY A 52 20.57 -30.36 -25.50
CA GLY A 52 21.13 -31.71 -25.47
C GLY A 52 21.96 -32.09 -26.69
N ASP A 53 22.57 -31.11 -27.38
CA ASP A 53 23.38 -31.36 -28.58
C ASP A 53 24.79 -31.85 -28.23
N LYS A 54 25.44 -32.61 -29.13
CA LYS A 54 26.71 -33.33 -28.87
C LYS A 54 27.91 -32.42 -28.57
N ASP A 55 27.81 -31.13 -28.87
CA ASP A 55 28.84 -30.12 -28.58
C ASP A 55 28.84 -29.62 -27.11
N ALA A 56 27.88 -30.05 -26.27
CA ALA A 56 27.80 -29.69 -24.86
C ALA A 56 28.99 -30.13 -23.99
N ASN A 57 29.82 -31.07 -24.48
CA ASN A 57 30.99 -31.61 -23.77
C ASN A 57 32.28 -30.79 -23.95
N LYS A 58 32.23 -29.62 -24.60
CA LYS A 58 33.39 -28.72 -24.75
C LYS A 58 33.39 -27.65 -23.66
N GLU A 59 34.59 -27.27 -23.19
CA GLU A 59 34.78 -26.16 -22.26
C GLU A 59 34.05 -24.89 -22.74
N PRO A 60 33.30 -24.19 -21.87
CA PRO A 60 32.60 -22.98 -22.24
C PRO A 60 33.61 -21.87 -22.62
N PRO A 61 33.31 -21.03 -23.62
CA PRO A 61 34.15 -19.87 -23.92
C PRO A 61 34.15 -18.88 -22.74
N ARG A 62 35.32 -18.31 -22.41
CA ARG A 62 35.45 -17.33 -21.31
C ARG A 62 34.66 -16.05 -21.60
N LEU A 63 33.99 -15.51 -20.58
CA LEU A 63 33.28 -14.24 -20.63
C LEU A 63 34.30 -13.09 -20.81
N PRO A 64 34.12 -12.17 -21.76
CA PRO A 64 34.97 -10.99 -21.81
C PRO A 64 34.69 -10.08 -20.60
N PRO A 65 35.71 -9.40 -20.03
CA PRO A 65 35.50 -8.37 -19.03
C PRO A 65 34.69 -7.22 -19.64
N MET A 66 33.56 -6.89 -19.04
CA MET A 66 32.70 -5.77 -19.47
C MET A 66 32.72 -4.67 -18.40
N ASP A 67 33.01 -3.44 -18.82
CA ASP A 67 33.00 -2.27 -17.94
C ASP A 67 31.55 -1.79 -17.76
N VAL A 68 31.02 -1.92 -16.54
CA VAL A 68 29.60 -1.69 -16.21
C VAL A 68 29.42 -0.28 -15.66
N SER A 69 29.59 0.72 -16.53
CA SER A 69 29.37 2.12 -16.18
C SER A 69 28.81 2.90 -17.36
N GLU A 70 27.66 2.50 -17.92
CA GLU A 70 26.62 3.40 -18.45
C GLU A 70 25.47 2.61 -19.10
N LYS A 71 24.34 3.29 -19.33
CA LYS A 71 23.01 2.78 -19.70
C LYS A 71 23.03 1.52 -20.61
N MET A 72 22.54 0.40 -20.10
CA MET A 72 22.36 -0.83 -20.88
C MET A 72 21.21 -0.70 -21.91
N GLU A 73 21.48 -1.07 -23.16
CA GLU A 73 20.47 -1.19 -24.23
C GLU A 73 19.59 -2.46 -24.08
N PRO A 74 18.36 -2.48 -24.68
CA PRO A 74 17.40 -3.60 -24.57
C PRO A 74 17.92 -4.97 -25.00
N SER A 75 18.87 -5.03 -25.94
CA SER A 75 19.49 -6.25 -26.46
C SER A 75 20.33 -6.96 -25.40
N MET A 76 21.08 -6.23 -24.58
CA MET A 76 21.87 -6.76 -23.46
C MET A 76 20.99 -7.26 -22.31
N CYS A 77 19.87 -6.59 -22.05
CA CYS A 77 18.88 -7.06 -21.07
C CYS A 77 18.28 -8.42 -21.49
N TYR A 78 18.01 -8.61 -22.78
CA TYR A 78 17.51 -9.88 -23.32
C TYR A 78 18.54 -11.01 -23.17
N LEU A 79 19.79 -10.76 -23.54
CA LEU A 79 20.87 -11.75 -23.43
C LEU A 79 21.12 -12.13 -21.97
N ARG A 80 21.18 -11.13 -21.07
CA ARG A 80 21.34 -11.35 -19.63
C ARG A 80 20.21 -12.20 -19.06
N ALA A 81 18.95 -11.90 -19.38
CA ALA A 81 17.81 -12.71 -18.95
C ALA A 81 17.88 -14.15 -19.50
N PHE A 82 18.39 -14.33 -20.72
CA PHE A 82 18.52 -15.63 -21.36
C PHE A 82 19.59 -16.52 -20.71
N VAL A 83 20.76 -15.97 -20.40
CA VAL A 83 21.86 -16.74 -19.78
C VAL A 83 21.73 -16.92 -18.27
N ALA A 84 20.85 -16.16 -17.62
CA ALA A 84 20.63 -16.21 -16.17
C ALA A 84 20.47 -17.62 -15.57
N PRO A 85 19.66 -18.56 -16.13
CA PRO A 85 19.51 -19.91 -15.56
C PRO A 85 20.76 -20.77 -15.66
N ALA A 86 21.49 -20.68 -16.78
CA ALA A 86 22.79 -21.34 -16.88
C ALA A 86 23.77 -20.72 -15.86
N ALA A 87 23.79 -19.40 -15.74
CA ALA A 87 24.61 -18.72 -14.74
C ALA A 87 24.25 -19.12 -13.30
N TRP A 88 22.96 -19.27 -12.98
CA TRP A 88 22.50 -19.76 -11.67
C TRP A 88 22.90 -21.22 -11.41
N MET A 89 22.82 -22.11 -12.40
CA MET A 89 23.30 -23.49 -12.27
C MET A 89 24.82 -23.57 -12.08
N ILE A 90 25.57 -22.70 -12.75
CA ILE A 90 27.02 -22.60 -12.58
C ILE A 90 27.36 -22.11 -11.16
N VAL A 91 26.71 -21.04 -10.69
CA VAL A 91 26.91 -20.51 -9.32
C VAL A 91 26.58 -21.56 -8.26
N THR A 92 25.55 -22.37 -8.49
CA THR A 92 25.11 -23.40 -7.52
C THR A 92 25.84 -24.73 -7.63
N GLY A 93 26.81 -24.87 -8.55
CA GLY A 93 27.69 -26.04 -8.66
C GLY A 93 27.06 -27.30 -9.26
N GLN A 94 26.02 -27.18 -10.09
CA GLN A 94 25.43 -28.33 -10.80
C GLN A 94 26.16 -28.68 -12.11
N GLY A 95 27.39 -28.17 -12.33
CA GLY A 95 28.26 -28.49 -13.46
C GLY A 95 29.74 -28.56 -13.05
N GLU A 96 30.54 -29.41 -13.73
CA GLU A 96 31.89 -29.87 -13.31
C GLU A 96 33.03 -28.81 -13.25
N ASN A 97 32.76 -27.51 -13.40
CA ASN A 97 33.82 -26.51 -13.56
C ASN A 97 33.92 -25.53 -12.38
N SER A 98 35.10 -25.46 -11.76
CA SER A 98 35.45 -24.42 -10.79
C SER A 98 35.73 -23.10 -11.52
N LEU A 99 34.96 -22.05 -11.21
CA LEU A 99 35.19 -20.69 -11.71
C LEU A 99 36.38 -20.03 -11.00
N ASP A 100 37.12 -19.17 -11.71
CA ASP A 100 38.03 -18.22 -11.07
C ASP A 100 37.27 -16.97 -10.55
N ALA A 101 37.95 -16.10 -9.80
CA ALA A 101 37.30 -14.98 -9.11
C ALA A 101 36.76 -13.89 -10.05
N ASP A 102 37.39 -13.67 -11.21
CA ASP A 102 36.98 -12.64 -12.17
C ASP A 102 35.80 -13.14 -13.04
N ASP A 103 35.79 -14.43 -13.39
CA ASP A 103 34.67 -15.06 -14.09
C ASP A 103 33.42 -15.17 -13.20
N TYR A 104 33.59 -15.23 -11.87
CA TYR A 104 32.49 -15.36 -10.92
C TYR A 104 31.58 -14.12 -10.87
N ASP A 105 32.14 -12.91 -10.84
CA ASP A 105 31.33 -11.68 -10.78
C ASP A 105 30.48 -11.47 -12.05
N ALA A 106 31.02 -11.86 -13.21
CA ALA A 106 30.29 -11.85 -14.47
C ALA A 106 29.12 -12.85 -14.46
N VAL A 107 29.33 -14.07 -13.95
CA VAL A 107 28.28 -15.10 -13.82
C VAL A 107 27.24 -14.68 -12.77
N LYS A 108 27.65 -14.09 -11.66
CA LYS A 108 26.76 -13.55 -10.62
C LYS A 108 25.84 -12.47 -11.18
N TRP A 109 26.42 -11.50 -11.89
CA TRP A 109 25.69 -10.47 -12.61
C TRP A 109 24.70 -11.06 -13.62
N ALA A 110 25.13 -12.08 -14.38
CA ALA A 110 24.28 -12.76 -15.35
C ALA A 110 23.09 -13.48 -14.67
N ALA A 111 23.27 -14.03 -13.47
CA ALA A 111 22.25 -14.77 -12.72
C ALA A 111 21.19 -13.88 -12.03
N GLU A 112 21.48 -12.61 -11.73
CA GLU A 112 20.56 -11.70 -11.01
C GLU A 112 19.10 -11.68 -11.51
N PRO A 113 18.79 -11.72 -12.83
CA PRO A 113 17.41 -11.66 -13.29
C PRO A 113 16.50 -12.77 -12.78
N ILE A 114 17.03 -13.92 -12.34
CA ILE A 114 16.23 -15.04 -11.80
C ILE A 114 15.50 -14.68 -10.53
N PHE A 115 16.06 -13.81 -9.70
CA PHE A 115 15.45 -13.48 -8.41
C PHE A 115 14.30 -12.47 -8.54
N GLN A 116 14.10 -11.92 -9.75
CA GLN A 116 12.90 -11.15 -10.09
C GLN A 116 11.74 -12.06 -10.53
N LEU A 117 11.98 -13.36 -10.71
CA LEU A 117 10.93 -14.33 -11.00
C LEU A 117 10.08 -14.56 -9.76
N LYS A 118 8.78 -14.82 -9.99
CA LYS A 118 7.83 -15.10 -8.90
C LYS A 118 8.11 -16.43 -8.19
N LYS A 119 8.77 -17.39 -8.86
CA LYS A 119 9.20 -18.69 -8.33
C LYS A 119 10.72 -18.80 -8.44
N LEU A 120 11.38 -19.09 -7.33
CA LEU A 120 12.83 -19.27 -7.24
C LEU A 120 13.11 -20.76 -7.00
N ASP A 121 13.68 -21.44 -7.99
CA ASP A 121 14.09 -22.83 -7.86
C ASP A 121 15.47 -22.89 -7.21
N LEU A 122 15.48 -23.27 -5.94
CA LEU A 122 16.70 -23.48 -5.15
C LEU A 122 17.19 -24.93 -5.35
N PRO A 123 18.50 -25.15 -5.54
CA PRO A 123 19.06 -26.47 -5.78
C PRO A 123 18.91 -27.36 -4.53
N SER A 124 18.81 -28.67 -4.71
CA SER A 124 18.68 -29.61 -3.58
C SER A 124 19.93 -29.65 -2.71
N LYS A 125 21.11 -29.47 -3.31
CA LYS A 125 22.43 -29.40 -2.67
C LYS A 125 23.35 -28.47 -3.44
N VAL A 126 24.21 -27.75 -2.73
CA VAL A 126 25.29 -26.92 -3.30
C VAL A 126 26.63 -27.55 -2.96
N ASP A 127 27.59 -27.53 -3.89
CA ASP A 127 28.97 -27.93 -3.61
C ASP A 127 29.55 -27.01 -2.52
N GLY A 128 30.19 -27.59 -1.49
CA GLY A 128 30.81 -26.83 -0.40
C GLY A 128 31.80 -25.77 -0.87
N LYS A 129 32.43 -25.94 -2.04
CA LYS A 129 33.30 -24.93 -2.67
C LYS A 129 32.57 -23.71 -3.23
N ASN A 130 31.29 -23.85 -3.61
CA ASN A 130 30.46 -22.81 -4.23
C ASN A 130 29.39 -22.26 -3.29
N MET A 131 29.37 -22.73 -2.05
CA MET A 131 28.38 -22.39 -1.05
C MET A 131 28.45 -20.91 -0.66
N LYS A 132 29.65 -20.37 -0.43
CA LYS A 132 29.83 -18.96 -0.01
C LYS A 132 29.40 -17.99 -1.10
N GLU A 133 29.74 -18.34 -2.32
CA GLU A 133 29.41 -17.69 -3.57
C GLU A 133 27.88 -17.62 -3.74
N THR A 134 27.21 -18.78 -3.71
CA THR A 134 25.74 -18.87 -3.81
C THR A 134 25.06 -18.00 -2.76
N MET A 135 25.52 -18.08 -1.51
CA MET A 135 25.02 -17.28 -0.39
C MET A 135 25.23 -15.78 -0.61
N SER A 136 26.39 -15.37 -1.14
CA SER A 136 26.66 -13.97 -1.47
C SER A 136 25.71 -13.42 -2.52
N LEU A 137 25.42 -14.17 -3.59
CA LEU A 137 24.43 -13.77 -4.60
C LEU A 137 23.02 -13.65 -4.00
N LEU A 138 22.59 -14.63 -3.20
CA LEU A 138 21.30 -14.58 -2.52
C LEU A 138 21.18 -13.35 -1.61
N GLN A 139 22.25 -12.99 -0.88
CA GLN A 139 22.27 -11.79 -0.04
C GLN A 139 22.10 -10.49 -0.84
N ASP A 140 22.78 -10.37 -1.98
CA ASP A 140 22.70 -9.18 -2.82
C ASP A 140 21.27 -8.97 -3.36
N MET A 141 20.62 -10.09 -3.68
CA MET A 141 19.28 -10.14 -4.25
C MET A 141 18.15 -10.09 -3.21
N TYR A 142 18.46 -10.16 -1.91
CA TYR A 142 17.47 -10.12 -0.81
C TYR A 142 16.41 -9.02 -1.00
N GLY A 143 16.84 -7.81 -1.38
CA GLY A 143 15.96 -6.65 -1.54
C GLY A 143 14.91 -6.80 -2.65
N SER A 144 15.18 -7.62 -3.66
CA SER A 144 14.29 -7.87 -4.80
C SER A 144 13.26 -8.98 -4.56
N MET A 145 13.50 -9.84 -3.56
CA MET A 145 12.63 -10.98 -3.25
C MET A 145 11.44 -10.60 -2.37
N SER A 146 10.33 -11.33 -2.51
CA SER A 146 9.18 -11.29 -1.61
C SER A 146 9.48 -11.90 -0.22
N GLU A 147 8.64 -11.63 0.78
CA GLU A 147 8.80 -12.20 2.13
C GLU A 147 8.71 -13.73 2.15
N ASN A 148 7.84 -14.32 1.33
CA ASN A 148 7.75 -15.78 1.18
C ASN A 148 9.03 -16.36 0.58
N GLN A 149 9.55 -15.76 -0.51
CA GLN A 149 10.83 -16.17 -1.10
C GLN A 149 11.97 -16.04 -0.08
N ARG A 150 12.02 -14.95 0.69
CA ARG A 150 13.04 -14.77 1.74
C ARG A 150 12.96 -15.84 2.83
N THR A 151 11.75 -16.24 3.20
CA THR A 151 11.53 -17.31 4.20
C THR A 151 11.93 -18.68 3.63
N GLN A 152 11.62 -18.94 2.36
CA GLN A 152 12.02 -20.16 1.67
C GLN A 152 13.55 -20.26 1.55
N VAL A 153 14.21 -19.18 1.11
CA VAL A 153 15.67 -19.10 1.04
C VAL A 153 16.26 -19.30 2.43
N SER A 154 15.81 -18.59 3.45
CA SER A 154 16.32 -18.75 4.82
C SER A 154 16.23 -20.19 5.34
N LYS A 155 15.11 -20.88 5.08
CA LYS A 155 14.96 -22.31 5.43
C LYS A 155 15.92 -23.20 4.64
N TRP A 156 16.08 -22.92 3.36
CA TRP A 156 17.01 -23.64 2.49
C TRP A 156 18.47 -23.42 2.92
N GLU A 157 18.88 -22.18 3.20
CA GLU A 157 20.24 -21.85 3.65
C GLU A 157 20.58 -22.57 4.95
N LYS A 158 19.65 -22.59 5.91
CA LYS A 158 19.78 -23.34 7.16
C LYS A 158 20.05 -24.82 6.91
N GLU A 159 19.32 -25.44 5.98
CA GLU A 159 19.53 -26.86 5.66
C GLU A 159 20.89 -27.09 5.01
N GLN A 160 21.27 -26.27 4.02
CA GLN A 160 22.56 -26.40 3.35
C GLN A 160 23.74 -26.23 4.33
N ILE A 161 23.65 -25.27 5.25
CA ILE A 161 24.67 -25.04 6.28
C ILE A 161 24.74 -26.24 7.24
N ALA A 162 23.60 -26.77 7.68
CA ALA A 162 23.56 -27.92 8.58
C ALA A 162 24.13 -29.20 7.93
N GLU A 163 23.78 -29.46 6.67
CA GLU A 163 24.26 -30.62 5.91
C GLU A 163 25.79 -30.54 5.68
N GLU A 164 26.33 -29.37 5.35
CA GLU A 164 27.75 -29.18 5.04
C GLU A 164 28.63 -29.11 6.29
N TYR A 165 28.26 -28.27 7.27
CA TYR A 165 29.11 -27.97 8.41
C TYR A 165 28.85 -28.86 9.63
N SER A 166 27.61 -29.33 9.81
CA SER A 166 27.22 -30.18 10.94
C SER A 166 27.00 -31.65 10.55
N LYS A 167 27.13 -31.99 9.25
CA LYS A 167 26.97 -33.36 8.71
C LYS A 167 25.67 -34.03 9.14
N CYS A 168 24.60 -33.27 9.23
CA CYS A 168 23.29 -33.72 9.70
C CYS A 168 22.17 -33.04 8.90
N THR A 169 20.96 -33.63 8.89
CA THR A 169 19.79 -33.06 8.19
C THR A 169 18.71 -32.61 9.17
N MET A 170 18.04 -31.50 8.86
CA MET A 170 16.86 -31.03 9.61
C MET A 170 15.55 -31.52 8.99
N LYS A 171 15.58 -32.20 7.83
CA LYS A 171 14.39 -32.76 7.18
C LYS A 171 13.81 -33.96 7.97
N PRO A 172 12.47 -34.09 8.04
CA PRO A 172 11.85 -35.33 8.50
C PRO A 172 12.17 -36.48 7.51
N PRO A 173 12.23 -37.74 7.97
CA PRO A 173 12.54 -38.86 7.09
C PRO A 173 11.46 -38.96 6.01
N SER A 174 11.83 -38.73 4.76
CA SER A 174 11.03 -39.12 3.60
C SER A 174 11.20 -40.62 3.37
N GLU A 175 10.13 -41.33 2.98
CA GLU A 175 10.11 -42.79 2.80
C GLU A 175 11.00 -43.34 1.66
N SER A 176 11.88 -42.54 1.06
CA SER A 176 12.82 -42.98 0.03
C SER A 176 14.19 -43.33 0.61
N LYS A 177 14.50 -44.63 0.61
CA LYS A 177 15.80 -45.20 0.98
C LYS A 177 16.92 -44.71 0.05
N SER A 178 17.63 -43.65 0.42
CA SER A 178 19.01 -43.42 -0.05
C SER A 178 19.82 -42.49 0.88
N MET A 179 20.83 -43.08 1.54
CA MET A 179 21.99 -42.53 2.26
C MET A 179 21.82 -41.83 3.65
N PRO A 180 22.85 -41.90 4.53
CA PRO A 180 22.68 -42.10 5.98
C PRO A 180 23.14 -40.88 6.80
N MET A 181 22.57 -39.70 6.57
CA MET A 181 22.80 -38.57 7.49
C MET A 181 21.86 -38.66 8.69
N GLY A 182 22.42 -38.63 9.90
CA GLY A 182 21.65 -38.56 11.13
C GLY A 182 20.92 -37.22 11.25
N ARG A 183 19.77 -37.20 11.92
CA ARG A 183 19.09 -35.92 12.25
C ARG A 183 19.99 -35.05 13.13
N CYS A 184 19.99 -33.75 12.87
CA CYS A 184 20.65 -32.82 13.77
C CYS A 184 20.03 -32.89 15.16
N LYS A 185 20.88 -32.90 16.20
CA LYS A 185 20.40 -32.84 17.58
C LYS A 185 19.77 -31.47 17.83
N PRO A 186 18.72 -31.37 18.66
CA PRO A 186 18.16 -30.07 19.06
C PRO A 186 19.18 -29.12 19.72
N SER A 187 20.27 -29.67 20.26
CA SER A 187 21.37 -28.93 20.90
C SER A 187 22.52 -28.57 19.95
N GLU A 188 22.42 -28.89 18.65
CA GLU A 188 23.51 -28.70 17.69
C GLU A 188 23.73 -27.20 17.42
N GLN A 189 24.96 -26.72 17.60
CA GLN A 189 25.31 -25.30 17.42
C GLN A 189 25.61 -24.96 15.96
N TRP A 190 24.59 -25.04 15.11
CA TRP A 190 24.74 -24.84 13.66
C TRP A 190 24.98 -23.37 13.27
N LEU A 191 24.53 -22.41 14.09
CA LEU A 191 24.64 -20.97 13.81
C LEU A 191 25.99 -20.40 14.26
N SER A 192 27.05 -20.81 13.57
CA SER A 192 28.43 -20.31 13.76
C SER A 192 28.63 -18.89 13.22
N SER A 193 29.77 -18.27 13.53
CA SER A 193 30.14 -16.95 12.96
C SER A 193 30.13 -16.98 11.43
N GLU A 194 30.61 -18.06 10.83
CA GLU A 194 30.66 -18.22 9.37
C GLU A 194 29.26 -18.42 8.78
N ALA A 195 28.41 -19.21 9.44
CA ALA A 195 27.01 -19.39 9.05
C ALA A 195 26.23 -18.05 9.07
N MET A 196 26.43 -17.22 10.11
CA MET A 196 25.81 -15.90 10.19
C MET A 196 26.27 -14.96 9.06
N ASP A 197 27.55 -15.01 8.70
CA ASP A 197 28.11 -14.21 7.60
C ASP A 197 27.57 -14.65 6.23
N MET A 198 27.28 -15.94 6.07
CA MET A 198 26.63 -16.54 4.89
C MET A 198 25.13 -16.28 4.81
N MET A 199 24.40 -16.29 5.93
CA MET A 199 22.96 -15.99 5.90
C MET A 199 22.70 -14.48 5.75
N GLY A 200 23.53 -13.64 6.37
CA GLY A 200 23.41 -12.19 6.29
C GLY A 200 21.97 -11.74 6.59
N SER A 201 21.35 -10.97 5.69
CA SER A 201 19.99 -10.45 5.88
C SER A 201 18.90 -11.54 6.05
N TYR A 202 19.13 -12.79 5.63
CA TYR A 202 18.20 -13.90 5.87
C TYR A 202 18.14 -14.35 7.33
N LEU A 203 19.07 -13.89 8.20
CA LEU A 203 18.93 -14.00 9.66
C LEU A 203 17.67 -13.32 10.19
N SER A 204 16.98 -12.50 9.40
CA SER A 204 15.69 -11.90 9.78
C SER A 204 14.48 -12.81 9.62
N ALA A 205 14.63 -13.96 8.95
CA ALA A 205 13.58 -14.94 8.70
C ALA A 205 13.76 -16.26 9.48
N VAL A 206 14.82 -16.37 10.29
CA VAL A 206 15.03 -17.53 11.17
C VAL A 206 14.05 -17.56 12.33
N GLN A 207 13.87 -18.74 12.93
CA GLN A 207 13.03 -18.86 14.12
C GLN A 207 13.74 -18.27 15.34
N PRO A 208 13.04 -17.65 16.30
CA PRO A 208 13.67 -17.13 17.52
C PRO A 208 14.48 -18.18 18.29
N ALA A 209 14.03 -19.45 18.28
CA ALA A 209 14.73 -20.57 18.90
C ALA A 209 16.08 -20.90 18.22
N ASP A 210 16.23 -20.61 16.93
CA ASP A 210 17.46 -20.89 16.20
C ASP A 210 18.65 -20.07 16.73
N LEU A 211 18.39 -18.91 17.33
CA LEU A 211 19.44 -18.09 17.95
C LEU A 211 20.05 -18.70 19.21
N ASP A 212 19.42 -19.72 19.80
CA ASP A 212 19.99 -20.47 20.92
C ASP A 212 21.03 -21.50 20.48
N SER A 213 21.12 -21.77 19.17
CA SER A 213 22.17 -22.60 18.57
C SER A 213 23.51 -21.86 18.37
N SER A 214 23.64 -20.61 18.83
CA SER A 214 24.91 -19.87 18.79
C SER A 214 25.48 -19.65 20.19
N SER A 215 26.81 -19.75 20.32
CA SER A 215 27.50 -19.44 21.58
C SER A 215 27.44 -17.96 21.91
N LYS A 216 27.53 -17.63 23.20
CA LYS A 216 27.55 -16.24 23.67
C LYS A 216 28.72 -15.47 23.05
N GLU A 217 29.90 -16.06 22.99
CA GLU A 217 31.11 -15.46 22.43
C GLU A 217 30.91 -15.10 20.95
N THR A 218 30.32 -16.01 20.18
CA THR A 218 30.03 -15.81 18.74
C THR A 218 29.06 -14.65 18.54
N MET A 219 27.96 -14.63 19.30
CA MET A 219 26.99 -13.54 19.26
C MET A 219 27.62 -12.20 19.65
N CYS A 220 28.45 -12.17 20.70
CA CYS A 220 29.11 -10.94 21.12
C CYS A 220 30.11 -10.42 20.09
N GLN A 221 30.87 -11.31 19.43
CA GLN A 221 31.76 -10.94 18.34
C GLN A 221 31.00 -10.40 17.12
N LEU A 222 29.84 -10.96 16.77
CA LEU A 222 29.00 -10.47 15.67
C LEU A 222 28.59 -9.00 15.88
N PHE A 223 28.24 -8.64 17.11
CA PHE A 223 27.85 -7.27 17.46
C PHE A 223 29.05 -6.33 17.57
N SER A 224 30.09 -6.70 18.34
CA SER A 224 31.23 -5.80 18.62
C SER A 224 32.08 -5.50 17.39
N SER A 225 32.12 -6.41 16.41
CA SER A 225 32.80 -6.18 15.12
C SER A 225 32.03 -5.30 14.14
N GLY A 226 30.80 -4.88 14.48
CA GLY A 226 29.91 -4.17 13.56
C GLY A 226 29.39 -5.04 12.40
N ARG A 227 29.70 -6.35 12.39
CA ARG A 227 29.27 -7.27 11.33
C ARG A 227 27.75 -7.37 11.24
N PHE A 228 27.06 -7.46 12.38
CA PHE A 228 25.59 -7.44 12.42
C PHE A 228 25.00 -6.25 11.64
N ARG A 229 25.48 -5.04 11.95
CA ARG A 229 25.07 -3.81 11.25
C ARG A 229 25.35 -3.90 9.75
N SER A 230 26.53 -4.37 9.37
CA SER A 230 26.94 -4.41 7.96
C SER A 230 26.12 -5.40 7.12
N LYS A 231 25.76 -6.56 7.70
CA LYS A 231 25.09 -7.68 7.04
C LYS A 231 23.55 -7.57 7.05
N MET A 232 22.97 -6.87 8.03
CA MET A 232 21.52 -6.77 8.21
C MET A 232 20.88 -5.51 7.59
N LYS A 233 21.62 -4.70 6.81
CA LYS A 233 21.17 -3.37 6.34
C LYS A 233 19.77 -3.32 5.69
N LYS A 234 19.31 -4.40 5.05
CA LYS A 234 18.03 -4.47 4.30
C LYS A 234 16.94 -5.28 5.02
N ALA A 235 17.22 -5.80 6.21
CA ALA A 235 16.41 -6.85 6.82
C ALA A 235 15.26 -6.30 7.68
N ASN A 236 14.03 -6.78 7.46
CA ASN A 236 12.89 -6.52 8.34
C ASN A 236 12.60 -7.77 9.19
N MET A 237 12.60 -7.62 10.51
CA MET A 237 12.44 -8.74 11.45
C MET A 237 11.06 -8.74 12.09
N LYS A 238 10.58 -9.89 12.56
CA LYS A 238 9.40 -9.97 13.43
C LYS A 238 9.72 -9.54 14.87
N PRO A 239 8.77 -8.92 15.62
CA PRO A 239 8.95 -8.53 17.01
C PRO A 239 9.57 -9.59 17.93
N SER A 240 9.12 -10.85 17.83
CA SER A 240 9.64 -11.97 18.62
C SER A 240 11.15 -12.17 18.42
N LEU A 241 11.58 -12.22 17.17
CA LEU A 241 12.99 -12.38 16.77
C LEU A 241 13.83 -11.16 17.16
N ARG A 242 13.31 -9.94 16.96
CA ARG A 242 13.99 -8.69 17.39
C ARG A 242 14.29 -8.71 18.89
N LYS A 243 13.30 -9.09 19.71
CA LYS A 243 13.45 -9.17 21.16
C LYS A 243 14.54 -10.18 21.55
N LYS A 244 14.58 -11.33 20.89
CA LYS A 244 15.60 -12.36 21.12
C LYS A 244 17.00 -11.86 20.80
N PHE A 245 17.21 -11.21 19.65
CA PHE A 245 18.50 -10.61 19.31
C PHE A 245 18.92 -9.50 20.28
N LEU A 246 17.99 -8.61 20.66
CA LEU A 246 18.25 -7.56 21.65
C LEU A 246 18.65 -8.14 23.01
N GLY A 247 18.03 -9.26 23.41
CA GLY A 247 18.42 -10.01 24.61
C GLY A 247 19.87 -10.48 24.55
N LYS A 248 20.24 -11.18 23.47
CA LYS A 248 21.63 -11.63 23.25
C LYS A 248 22.62 -10.46 23.21
N PHE A 249 22.24 -9.33 22.63
CA PHE A 249 23.07 -8.11 22.63
C PHE A 249 23.29 -7.56 24.05
N LYS A 250 22.24 -7.49 24.87
CA LYS A 250 22.32 -7.02 26.27
C LYS A 250 23.24 -7.90 27.12
N GLU A 251 23.38 -9.18 26.81
CA GLU A 251 24.35 -10.08 27.46
C GLU A 251 25.82 -9.78 27.08
N CYS A 252 26.04 -9.05 25.99
CA CYS A 252 27.34 -8.72 25.41
C CYS A 252 27.81 -7.29 25.73
N SER A 253 26.90 -6.31 25.76
CA SER A 253 27.25 -4.92 26.04
C SER A 253 27.62 -4.72 27.51
N LYS A 254 28.70 -3.96 27.75
CA LYS A 254 29.13 -3.52 29.09
C LYS A 254 28.46 -2.21 29.53
N GLY A 255 27.65 -1.57 28.69
CA GLY A 255 26.88 -0.35 28.99
C GLY A 255 27.67 0.97 29.04
N ASN A 256 28.97 0.97 28.69
CA ASN A 256 29.84 2.14 28.89
C ASN A 256 29.91 3.10 27.69
N ASN A 257 29.49 2.70 26.48
CA ASN A 257 29.50 3.53 25.27
C ASN A 257 28.22 3.35 24.43
N VAL A 258 27.16 4.04 24.82
CA VAL A 258 25.81 3.89 24.25
C VAL A 258 25.76 4.22 22.75
N ALA A 259 26.54 5.19 22.28
CA ALA A 259 26.54 5.58 20.86
C ALA A 259 27.16 4.51 19.95
N GLU A 260 28.26 3.90 20.39
CA GLU A 260 28.91 2.78 19.68
C GLU A 260 28.03 1.53 19.73
N ASP A 261 27.41 1.25 20.87
CA ASP A 261 26.44 0.16 21.03
C ASP A 261 25.24 0.32 20.09
N MET A 262 24.68 1.54 19.96
CA MET A 262 23.59 1.83 19.00
C MET A 262 24.03 1.67 17.55
N GLU A 263 25.28 2.02 17.24
CA GLU A 263 25.82 1.83 15.89
C GLU A 263 25.97 0.35 15.55
N ASN A 264 26.46 -0.45 16.49
CA ASN A 264 26.65 -1.90 16.37
C ASN A 264 25.34 -2.69 16.28
N LEU A 265 24.26 -2.20 16.91
CA LEU A 265 22.91 -2.77 16.80
C LEU A 265 22.35 -2.73 15.36
N GLY A 266 22.83 -1.83 14.50
CA GLY A 266 22.33 -1.69 13.13
C GLY A 266 20.81 -1.54 13.06
N PRO A 267 20.08 -2.38 12.27
CA PRO A 267 18.61 -2.30 12.20
C PRO A 267 17.90 -2.51 13.55
N LEU A 268 18.53 -3.22 14.51
CA LEU A 268 17.95 -3.41 15.84
C LEU A 268 17.90 -2.12 16.65
N ALA A 269 18.69 -1.10 16.30
CA ALA A 269 18.61 0.22 16.92
C ALA A 269 17.21 0.82 16.76
N CYS A 270 16.46 0.46 15.70
CA CYS A 270 15.08 0.87 15.49
C CYS A 270 14.07 0.24 16.47
N PHE A 271 14.54 -0.59 17.40
CA PHE A 271 13.74 -1.26 18.42
C PHE A 271 14.35 -1.13 19.82
N ASN A 272 15.45 -0.37 19.97
CA ASN A 272 16.03 -0.08 21.26
C ASN A 272 15.42 1.21 21.84
N TYR A 273 14.57 1.06 22.85
CA TYR A 273 13.82 2.16 23.44
C TYR A 273 14.42 2.70 24.75
N ASP A 274 15.40 1.98 25.30
CA ASP A 274 16.07 2.28 26.57
C ASP A 274 17.35 3.10 26.33
N VAL A 275 17.22 4.27 25.67
CA VAL A 275 18.35 5.17 25.43
C VAL A 275 18.41 6.21 26.56
N PRO A 276 19.49 6.26 27.36
CA PRO A 276 19.70 7.30 28.38
C PRO A 276 19.98 8.66 27.74
N ASP A 277 20.07 9.71 28.56
CA ASP A 277 20.54 11.01 28.11
C ASP A 277 22.01 10.93 27.64
N LEU A 278 22.31 11.62 26.54
CA LEU A 278 23.58 11.49 25.82
C LEU A 278 24.31 12.84 25.71
N THR A 279 25.64 12.78 25.51
CA THR A 279 26.41 13.98 25.15
C THR A 279 25.94 14.53 23.78
N PRO A 280 26.22 15.79 23.43
CA PRO A 280 25.85 16.33 22.11
C PRO A 280 26.37 15.50 20.93
N ASN A 281 27.61 15.01 21.02
CA ASN A 281 28.22 14.21 19.95
C ASN A 281 27.56 12.82 19.85
N ASP A 282 27.28 12.19 20.98
CA ASP A 282 26.59 10.91 21.04
C ASP A 282 25.13 11.04 20.59
N THR A 283 24.47 12.14 20.93
CA THR A 283 23.11 12.49 20.45
C THR A 283 23.09 12.60 18.93
N LYS A 284 24.07 13.30 18.33
CA LYS A 284 24.20 13.40 16.87
C LYS A 284 24.33 12.03 16.21
N LYS A 285 25.21 11.17 16.76
CA LYS A 285 25.41 9.79 16.25
C LYS A 285 24.15 8.94 16.39
N ALA A 286 23.49 8.99 17.55
CA ALA A 286 22.26 8.25 17.83
C ALA A 286 21.13 8.68 16.88
N LEU A 287 20.86 9.99 16.74
CA LEU A 287 19.84 10.51 15.82
C LEU A 287 20.13 10.11 14.37
N ALA A 288 21.39 10.16 13.93
CA ALA A 288 21.78 9.74 12.57
C ALA A 288 21.52 8.24 12.30
N GLN A 289 21.62 7.37 13.31
CA GLN A 289 21.19 5.97 13.16
C GLN A 289 19.67 5.85 13.18
N LEU A 290 18.98 6.53 14.10
CA LEU A 290 17.52 6.48 14.22
C LEU A 290 16.80 7.10 13.01
N ASP A 291 17.44 8.00 12.26
CA ASP A 291 16.93 8.58 11.00
C ASP A 291 16.68 7.57 9.89
N LYS A 292 17.22 6.35 10.03
CA LYS A 292 16.95 5.23 9.13
C LYS A 292 15.71 4.42 9.52
N CYS A 293 15.09 4.73 10.66
CA CYS A 293 13.95 4.00 11.22
C CYS A 293 12.63 4.71 10.91
N ASP A 294 11.63 3.95 10.47
CA ASP A 294 10.25 4.41 10.31
C ASP A 294 9.34 3.63 11.29
N ASN A 295 9.38 4.02 12.58
CA ASN A 295 8.67 3.36 13.67
C ASN A 295 8.13 4.39 14.69
N ARG A 296 6.84 4.27 15.06
CA ARG A 296 6.14 5.08 16.07
C ARG A 296 6.92 5.21 17.38
N LEU A 297 7.46 4.10 17.90
CA LEU A 297 8.18 4.09 19.17
C LEU A 297 9.54 4.82 19.07
N ILE A 298 10.17 4.81 17.89
CA ILE A 298 11.44 5.51 17.66
C ILE A 298 11.25 7.02 17.54
N LYS A 299 10.12 7.48 16.99
CA LYS A 299 9.77 8.91 16.98
C LYS A 299 9.81 9.49 18.42
N LYS A 300 9.34 8.73 19.41
CA LYS A 300 9.39 9.11 20.83
C LYS A 300 10.81 9.16 21.39
N VAL A 301 11.63 8.15 21.10
CA VAL A 301 13.04 8.12 21.52
C VAL A 301 13.78 9.33 20.95
N LYS A 302 13.61 9.62 19.65
CA LYS A 302 14.20 10.82 19.04
C LYS A 302 13.72 12.09 19.70
N LYS A 303 12.40 12.24 19.93
CA LYS A 303 11.84 13.44 20.59
C LYS A 303 12.42 13.64 22.00
N ARG A 304 12.58 12.56 22.78
CA ARG A 304 13.23 12.61 24.10
C ARG A 304 14.68 13.09 24.00
N LEU A 305 15.46 12.51 23.08
CA LEU A 305 16.87 12.91 22.86
C LEU A 305 16.98 14.37 22.43
N VAL A 306 16.11 14.82 21.51
CA VAL A 306 16.04 16.22 21.07
C VAL A 306 15.69 17.13 22.26
N ASN A 307 14.69 16.78 23.06
CA ASN A 307 14.28 17.59 24.21
C ASN A 307 15.36 17.66 25.30
N SER A 308 16.04 16.55 25.57
CA SER A 308 17.18 16.49 26.50
C SER A 308 18.32 17.38 26.03
N PHE A 309 18.70 17.29 24.74
CA PHE A 309 19.70 18.16 24.13
C PHE A 309 19.31 19.65 24.19
N MET A 310 18.04 19.98 23.88
CA MET A 310 17.55 21.36 23.90
C MET A 310 17.45 21.95 25.31
N SER A 311 17.20 21.13 26.33
CA SER A 311 17.14 21.57 27.74
C SER A 311 18.47 22.18 28.23
N ASN A 312 19.59 21.79 27.61
CA ASN A 312 20.92 22.34 27.91
C ASN A 312 21.18 23.71 27.24
N SER A 313 20.16 24.33 26.63
CA SER A 313 20.23 25.63 25.95
C SER A 313 21.43 25.77 24.98
N PRO A 314 21.61 24.84 24.03
CA PRO A 314 22.74 24.84 23.12
C PRO A 314 22.75 26.07 22.19
N ALA A 315 23.94 26.52 21.82
CA ALA A 315 24.10 27.56 20.81
C ALA A 315 23.46 27.15 19.47
N ALA A 316 22.89 28.09 18.73
CA ALA A 316 22.13 27.80 17.50
C ALA A 316 22.92 26.99 16.45
N GLN A 317 24.22 27.24 16.29
CA GLN A 317 25.07 26.47 15.37
C GLN A 317 25.16 24.99 15.79
N SER A 318 25.29 24.73 17.11
CA SER A 318 25.28 23.38 17.67
C SER A 318 23.93 22.69 17.43
N VAL A 319 22.81 23.41 17.54
CA VAL A 319 21.47 22.88 17.21
C VAL A 319 21.40 22.39 15.77
N LEU A 320 21.85 23.20 14.83
CA LEU A 320 21.85 22.84 13.40
C LEU A 320 22.79 21.66 13.13
N ASP A 321 23.98 21.63 13.73
CA ASP A 321 24.99 20.61 13.47
C ASP A 321 24.69 19.25 14.13
N VAL A 322 23.99 19.23 15.26
CA VAL A 322 23.62 18.01 16.00
C VAL A 322 22.30 17.42 15.49
N LEU A 323 21.26 18.25 15.34
CA LEU A 323 19.92 17.75 15.02
C LEU A 323 19.74 17.39 13.55
N ASN A 324 20.35 18.15 12.63
CA ASN A 324 20.27 17.87 11.20
C ASN A 324 18.84 17.61 10.69
N LYS A 325 18.50 16.38 10.28
CA LYS A 325 17.15 16.04 9.82
C LYS A 325 16.12 16.01 10.96
N SER A 326 16.57 15.77 12.19
CA SER A 326 15.74 15.79 13.40
C SER A 326 15.30 17.19 13.82
N LEU A 327 15.67 18.25 13.09
CA LEU A 327 15.10 19.59 13.27
C LEU A 327 13.57 19.60 13.14
N SER A 328 12.97 18.67 12.37
CA SER A 328 11.51 18.52 12.30
C SER A 328 10.88 17.98 13.58
N LEU A 329 11.64 17.67 14.63
CA LEU A 329 11.11 17.29 15.94
C LEU A 329 11.06 18.47 16.92
N LEU A 330 11.61 19.62 16.54
CA LEU A 330 11.51 20.84 17.32
C LEU A 330 10.09 21.40 17.27
N SER A 331 9.63 21.93 18.40
CA SER A 331 8.38 22.69 18.42
C SER A 331 8.50 23.94 17.54
N PRO A 332 7.37 24.47 17.02
CA PRO A 332 7.34 25.75 16.33
C PRO A 332 8.02 26.88 17.12
N LYS A 333 7.84 26.90 18.45
CA LYS A 333 8.49 27.87 19.34
C LYS A 333 10.02 27.76 19.31
N GLN A 334 10.56 26.56 19.48
CA GLN A 334 12.02 26.34 19.43
C GLN A 334 12.61 26.69 18.06
N LEU A 335 11.92 26.36 16.95
CA LEU A 335 12.35 26.78 15.60
C LEU A 335 12.34 28.30 15.45
N SER A 336 11.39 28.99 16.08
CA SER A 336 11.29 30.45 16.07
C SER A 336 12.40 31.16 16.85
N GLU A 337 13.17 30.45 17.67
CA GLU A 337 14.30 31.02 18.44
C GLU A 337 15.65 30.96 17.68
N ILE A 338 15.80 30.12 16.65
CA ILE A 338 17.05 29.97 15.86
C ILE A 338 17.33 31.19 14.94
N PRO A 339 18.50 31.83 14.90
CA PRO A 339 18.75 32.97 13.99
C PRO A 339 18.37 32.70 12.51
N THR A 340 17.66 33.64 11.88
CA THR A 340 17.03 33.47 10.55
C THR A 340 18.05 33.22 9.43
N ASP A 341 19.21 33.88 9.49
CA ASP A 341 20.33 33.74 8.55
C ASP A 341 20.89 32.31 8.56
N LYS A 342 21.15 31.77 9.76
CA LYS A 342 21.63 30.39 9.95
C LYS A 342 20.62 29.36 9.50
N LEU A 343 19.35 29.56 9.86
CA LEU A 343 18.27 28.67 9.47
C LEU A 343 18.06 28.64 7.95
N ARG A 344 18.23 29.79 7.27
CA ARG A 344 18.10 29.90 5.81
C ARG A 344 19.15 29.06 5.08
N GLU A 345 20.42 29.18 5.47
CA GLU A 345 21.52 28.39 4.89
C GLU A 345 21.26 26.88 5.09
N TYR A 346 20.80 26.51 6.28
CA TYR A 346 20.56 25.11 6.62
C TYR A 346 19.36 24.51 5.87
N ILE A 347 18.26 25.24 5.74
CA ILE A 347 17.09 24.80 4.96
C ILE A 347 17.47 24.58 3.48
N LYS A 348 18.31 25.47 2.91
CA LYS A 348 18.84 25.27 1.55
C LYS A 348 19.68 24.01 1.44
N LYS A 349 20.53 23.72 2.44
CA LYS A 349 21.38 22.52 2.49
C LYS A 349 20.57 21.22 2.64
N LEU A 350 19.54 21.23 3.48
CA LEU A 350 18.71 20.05 3.76
C LEU A 350 17.80 19.68 2.59
N GLY A 351 17.36 20.67 1.80
CA GLY A 351 16.43 20.49 0.71
C GLY A 351 15.16 19.75 1.15
N GLN A 352 14.77 18.72 0.39
CA GLN A 352 13.57 17.90 0.65
C GLN A 352 13.80 16.76 1.65
N SER A 353 14.99 16.66 2.25
CA SER A 353 15.32 15.53 3.13
C SER A 353 14.64 15.58 4.49
N VAL A 354 14.03 16.73 4.85
CA VAL A 354 13.30 16.94 6.09
C VAL A 354 11.81 17.05 5.83
N LYS A 355 11.02 16.26 6.56
CA LYS A 355 9.56 16.27 6.51
C LYS A 355 9.05 17.22 7.60
N TRP A 356 8.91 18.48 7.26
CA TRP A 356 8.37 19.50 8.16
C TRP A 356 6.88 19.26 8.43
N THR A 357 6.43 19.52 9.66
CA THR A 357 5.00 19.59 9.96
C THR A 357 4.43 20.92 9.44
N LYS A 358 3.09 20.98 9.29
CA LYS A 358 2.43 22.18 8.75
C LYS A 358 2.71 23.43 9.59
N LYS A 359 2.70 23.27 10.92
CA LYS A 359 3.02 24.35 11.87
C LYS A 359 4.46 24.83 11.69
N GLN A 360 5.39 23.91 11.54
CA GLN A 360 6.80 24.24 11.28
C GLN A 360 6.95 24.99 9.97
N LEU A 361 6.35 24.51 8.87
CA LEU A 361 6.39 25.20 7.58
C LEU A 361 5.91 26.66 7.69
N ARG A 362 4.79 26.91 8.40
CA ARG A 362 4.30 28.27 8.63
C ARG A 362 5.27 29.12 9.45
N THR A 363 5.80 28.58 10.55
CA THR A 363 6.81 29.27 11.36
C THR A 363 8.04 29.63 10.53
N LEU A 364 8.53 28.70 9.71
CA LEU A 364 9.67 28.90 8.83
C LEU A 364 9.38 30.00 7.80
N VAL A 365 8.22 29.97 7.14
CA VAL A 365 7.81 31.00 6.17
C VAL A 365 7.72 32.38 6.83
N LYS A 366 7.00 32.51 7.95
CA LYS A 366 6.85 33.78 8.68
C LYS A 366 8.21 34.36 9.09
N LYS A 367 9.10 33.49 9.55
CA LYS A 367 10.45 33.85 9.98
C LYS A 367 11.33 34.31 8.83
N GLN A 368 11.30 33.60 7.71
CA GLN A 368 12.05 33.99 6.50
C GLN A 368 11.55 35.32 5.92
N LEU A 369 10.25 35.61 6.05
CA LEU A 369 9.65 36.89 5.64
C LEU A 369 9.92 38.04 6.62
N GLY A 370 10.44 37.78 7.82
CA GLY A 370 10.70 38.82 8.83
C GLY A 370 9.44 39.59 9.25
N GLY A 371 8.28 38.93 9.28
CA GLY A 371 6.99 39.57 9.62
C GLY A 371 6.39 40.47 8.54
N LYS A 372 7.02 40.57 7.36
CA LYS A 372 6.45 41.27 6.20
C LYS A 372 5.08 40.66 5.84
N LYS A 373 4.11 41.52 5.55
CA LYS A 373 2.84 41.06 4.96
C LYS A 373 3.11 40.59 3.53
N CYS A 374 2.19 39.83 2.96
CA CYS A 374 2.34 39.34 1.58
C CYS A 374 2.54 40.48 0.57
N LYS A 375 2.01 41.67 0.87
CA LYS A 375 2.15 42.89 0.04
C LYS A 375 3.60 43.40 -0.03
N ASP A 376 4.44 43.06 0.94
CA ASP A 376 5.77 43.66 1.12
C ASP A 376 6.94 42.69 0.82
N ALA A 377 6.64 41.44 0.42
CA ALA A 377 7.66 40.44 0.10
C ALA A 377 8.41 40.76 -1.21
N SER A 378 9.74 40.65 -1.19
CA SER A 378 10.63 40.90 -2.33
C SER A 378 10.89 39.62 -3.16
N PRO A 379 11.41 39.72 -4.40
CA PRO A 379 11.85 38.56 -5.18
C PRO A 379 12.90 37.69 -4.46
N GLU A 380 13.82 38.30 -3.71
CA GLU A 380 14.83 37.60 -2.92
C GLU A 380 14.21 36.79 -1.77
N ASP A 381 13.13 37.32 -1.17
CA ASP A 381 12.37 36.59 -0.15
C ASP A 381 11.74 35.32 -0.77
N LEU A 382 11.20 35.41 -1.99
CA LEU A 382 10.62 34.26 -2.70
C LEU A 382 11.66 33.19 -3.04
N GLU A 383 12.87 33.60 -3.42
CA GLU A 383 14.01 32.71 -3.67
C GLU A 383 14.42 31.92 -2.42
N ALA A 384 14.39 32.56 -1.25
CA ALA A 384 14.73 31.92 0.03
C ALA A 384 13.66 30.90 0.49
N LEU A 385 12.42 31.04 0.03
CA LEU A 385 11.29 30.19 0.44
C LEU A 385 11.16 28.90 -0.38
N LYS A 386 11.91 28.72 -1.47
CA LYS A 386 11.80 27.54 -2.35
C LYS A 386 11.81 26.20 -1.59
N PRO A 387 12.77 25.91 -0.70
CA PRO A 387 12.83 24.58 -0.07
C PRO A 387 11.64 24.27 0.84
N ILE A 388 10.86 25.29 1.20
CA ILE A 388 9.65 25.21 2.04
C ILE A 388 8.40 25.68 1.27
N ALA A 389 8.41 25.55 -0.07
CA ALA A 389 7.33 26.01 -0.95
C ALA A 389 5.94 25.47 -0.58
N GLU A 390 5.86 24.28 0.03
CA GLU A 390 4.62 23.68 0.55
C GLU A 390 3.92 24.59 1.61
N GLY A 391 4.71 25.35 2.37
CA GLY A 391 4.23 26.27 3.40
C GLY A 391 3.76 27.64 2.88
N LEU A 392 3.95 27.95 1.58
CA LEU A 392 3.65 29.26 1.05
C LEU A 392 2.15 29.62 1.17
N PRO A 393 1.81 30.81 1.66
CA PRO A 393 0.43 31.30 1.65
C PRO A 393 -0.01 31.74 0.24
N ARG A 394 -1.30 31.61 -0.06
CA ARG A 394 -1.90 31.95 -1.38
C ARG A 394 -1.63 33.38 -1.82
N CYS A 395 -1.63 34.32 -0.89
CA CYS A 395 -1.35 35.73 -1.15
C CYS A 395 0.04 35.95 -1.80
N LEU A 396 1.04 35.12 -1.47
CA LEU A 396 2.38 35.19 -2.07
C LEU A 396 2.43 34.48 -3.43
N ILE A 397 1.73 33.36 -3.56
CA ILE A 397 1.62 32.63 -4.84
C ILE A 397 1.09 33.54 -5.94
N LYS A 398 0.07 34.37 -5.65
CA LYS A 398 -0.50 35.35 -6.59
C LYS A 398 0.49 36.40 -7.13
N LYS A 399 1.69 36.51 -6.55
CA LYS A 399 2.75 37.44 -6.99
C LYS A 399 3.88 36.76 -7.78
N MET A 400 3.96 35.44 -7.76
CA MET A 400 5.03 34.70 -8.42
C MET A 400 4.84 34.70 -9.94
N LYS A 401 5.93 34.82 -10.70
CA LYS A 401 5.88 34.68 -12.17
C LYS A 401 5.90 33.21 -12.55
N ALA A 402 5.33 32.89 -13.71
CA ALA A 402 5.30 31.52 -14.23
C ALA A 402 6.68 30.84 -14.29
N LYS A 403 7.71 31.59 -14.73
CA LYS A 403 9.11 31.09 -14.78
C LYS A 403 9.64 30.75 -13.39
N ASP A 404 9.30 31.55 -12.38
CA ASP A 404 9.73 31.30 -11.01
C ASP A 404 9.07 30.02 -10.51
N ILE A 405 7.75 29.83 -10.69
CA ILE A 405 7.08 28.61 -10.23
C ILE A 405 7.63 27.34 -10.92
N LEU A 406 7.91 27.40 -12.22
CA LEU A 406 8.52 26.27 -12.95
C LEU A 406 9.94 25.94 -12.46
N ASN A 407 10.73 26.98 -12.17
CA ASN A 407 12.07 26.81 -11.61
C ASN A 407 12.04 26.45 -10.11
N ASN A 408 10.89 26.62 -9.44
CA ASN A 408 10.71 26.51 -8.00
C ASN A 408 9.76 25.37 -7.62
N THR A 409 9.82 24.27 -8.36
CA THR A 409 9.14 23.02 -7.99
C THR A 409 9.87 22.25 -6.88
N ALA A 410 11.14 22.59 -6.62
CA ALA A 410 11.93 22.04 -5.55
C ALA A 410 11.30 22.39 -4.18
N GLY A 411 10.79 21.39 -3.46
CA GLY A 411 10.11 21.57 -2.17
C GLY A 411 8.60 21.32 -2.24
N LEU A 412 8.03 21.24 -3.44
CA LEU A 412 6.66 20.75 -3.63
C LEU A 412 6.65 19.23 -3.62
N THR A 413 5.65 18.67 -2.96
CA THR A 413 5.49 17.22 -2.79
C THR A 413 4.11 16.80 -3.26
N ARG A 414 3.89 15.48 -3.39
CA ARG A 414 2.53 14.95 -3.61
C ARG A 414 1.55 15.31 -2.48
N LYS A 415 2.04 15.78 -1.32
CA LYS A 415 1.22 16.23 -0.19
C LYS A 415 0.84 17.71 -0.27
N THR A 416 1.46 18.48 -1.16
CA THR A 416 1.11 19.88 -1.36
C THR A 416 -0.38 19.98 -1.73
N LYS A 417 -1.07 20.89 -1.06
CA LYS A 417 -2.51 21.06 -1.21
C LYS A 417 -2.90 21.49 -2.62
N LYS A 418 -3.93 20.85 -3.17
CA LYS A 418 -4.33 21.00 -4.58
C LYS A 418 -4.81 22.40 -4.93
N GLY A 419 -5.46 23.11 -4.01
CA GLY A 419 -5.91 24.48 -4.22
C GLY A 419 -4.75 25.46 -4.29
N LYS A 420 -3.67 25.25 -3.52
CA LYS A 420 -2.41 25.99 -3.69
C LYS A 420 -1.76 25.69 -5.04
N LEU A 421 -1.68 24.42 -5.44
CA LEU A 421 -1.17 24.03 -6.76
C LEU A 421 -2.02 24.63 -7.89
N LYS A 422 -3.35 24.70 -7.71
CA LYS A 422 -4.27 25.35 -8.65
C LYS A 422 -4.00 26.85 -8.75
N ALA A 423 -3.80 27.52 -7.62
CA ALA A 423 -3.44 28.94 -7.58
C ALA A 423 -2.09 29.22 -8.27
N MET A 424 -1.11 28.31 -8.14
CA MET A 424 0.15 28.36 -8.87
C MET A 424 -0.06 28.18 -10.39
N LEU A 425 -0.89 27.23 -10.81
CA LEU A 425 -1.21 27.00 -12.22
C LEU A 425 -1.95 28.18 -12.86
N GLU A 426 -2.77 28.92 -12.10
CA GLU A 426 -3.43 30.14 -12.57
C GLU A 426 -2.41 31.25 -12.95
N GLN A 427 -1.23 31.28 -12.32
CA GLN A 427 -0.14 32.21 -12.70
C GLN A 427 0.54 31.79 -14.01
N MET A 428 0.31 30.57 -14.49
CA MET A 428 0.86 30.04 -15.75
C MET A 428 -0.15 30.04 -16.90
N LYS A 429 -1.29 30.74 -16.75
CA LYS A 429 -2.41 30.70 -17.72
C LYS A 429 -2.03 31.09 -19.16
N ASN A 430 -0.97 31.88 -19.35
CA ASN A 430 -0.52 32.33 -20.67
C ASN A 430 0.39 31.31 -21.39
N MET A 431 0.79 30.21 -20.73
CA MET A 431 1.60 29.17 -21.36
C MET A 431 0.72 28.21 -22.16
N SER A 432 1.25 27.67 -23.25
CA SER A 432 0.56 26.65 -24.02
C SER A 432 0.38 25.38 -23.17
N ILE A 433 -0.70 24.64 -23.40
CA ILE A 433 -0.96 23.42 -22.62
C ILE A 433 0.08 22.35 -22.94
N SER A 434 0.62 22.32 -24.17
CA SER A 434 1.73 21.46 -24.56
C SER A 434 2.99 21.77 -23.74
N ASP A 435 3.36 23.05 -23.62
CA ASP A 435 4.48 23.49 -22.78
C ASP A 435 4.29 23.07 -21.32
N LEU A 436 3.06 23.19 -20.80
CA LEU A 436 2.76 22.81 -19.41
C LEU A 436 2.87 21.30 -19.22
N VAL A 437 2.35 20.50 -20.16
CA VAL A 437 2.43 19.03 -20.07
C VAL A 437 3.89 18.57 -20.15
N GLU A 438 4.74 19.23 -20.95
CA GLU A 438 6.16 18.88 -21.08
C GLU A 438 7.00 19.33 -19.88
N LYS A 439 6.75 20.54 -19.35
CA LYS A 439 7.57 21.15 -18.30
C LYS A 439 7.12 20.82 -16.87
N LEU A 440 5.86 20.44 -16.67
CA LEU A 440 5.35 20.05 -15.35
C LEU A 440 5.57 18.56 -15.10
N SER A 441 6.06 18.26 -13.90
CA SER A 441 6.21 16.90 -13.38
C SER A 441 5.64 16.79 -11.96
N GLY A 442 5.45 15.55 -11.51
CA GLY A 442 5.07 15.25 -10.14
C GLY A 442 3.72 15.83 -9.71
N PRO A 443 3.63 16.67 -8.65
CA PRO A 443 2.37 17.03 -8.01
C PRO A 443 1.44 17.93 -8.83
N PHE A 444 1.94 18.62 -9.87
CA PHE A 444 1.10 19.50 -10.69
C PHE A 444 0.22 18.75 -11.69
N LEU A 445 0.64 17.58 -12.15
CA LEU A 445 -0.08 16.87 -13.21
C LEU A 445 -1.51 16.53 -12.80
N PRO A 446 -1.79 15.99 -11.60
CA PRO A 446 -3.16 15.70 -11.18
C PRO A 446 -4.10 16.91 -11.02
N VAL A 447 -3.59 18.14 -11.09
CA VAL A 447 -4.36 19.39 -10.89
C VAL A 447 -4.76 20.05 -12.24
N LEU A 448 -4.18 19.57 -13.35
CA LEU A 448 -4.59 19.97 -14.70
C LEU A 448 -5.96 19.37 -15.03
N SER A 449 -6.94 20.20 -15.36
CA SER A 449 -8.26 19.68 -15.74
C SER A 449 -8.20 18.90 -17.07
N PRO A 450 -8.92 17.77 -17.20
CA PRO A 450 -9.10 17.05 -18.45
C PRO A 450 -9.62 17.93 -19.60
N GLU A 451 -10.44 18.94 -19.30
CA GLU A 451 -10.89 19.95 -20.29
C GLU A 451 -9.73 20.71 -20.96
N ARG A 452 -8.67 21.02 -20.20
CA ARG A 452 -7.45 21.60 -20.78
C ARG A 452 -6.72 20.56 -21.62
N LEU A 453 -6.67 19.30 -21.17
CA LEU A 453 -6.01 18.22 -21.91
C LEU A 453 -6.71 17.87 -23.24
N LYS A 454 -8.03 18.09 -23.35
CA LYS A 454 -8.78 17.96 -24.62
C LYS A 454 -8.20 18.84 -25.74
N LYS A 455 -7.55 19.95 -25.40
CA LYS A 455 -6.96 20.89 -26.37
C LYS A 455 -5.53 20.53 -26.82
N VAL A 456 -4.93 19.50 -26.24
CA VAL A 456 -3.55 19.11 -26.59
C VAL A 456 -3.57 18.18 -27.81
N ASN A 457 -2.67 18.46 -28.76
CA ASN A 457 -2.31 17.54 -29.83
C ASN A 457 -1.16 16.67 -29.33
N ILE A 458 -1.45 15.41 -29.01
CA ILE A 458 -0.46 14.49 -28.45
C ILE A 458 -0.27 13.33 -29.41
N THR A 459 0.92 13.22 -29.98
CA THR A 459 1.33 12.09 -30.83
C THR A 459 2.04 11.00 -30.02
N SER A 460 2.67 11.36 -28.89
CA SER A 460 3.25 10.41 -27.92
C SER A 460 3.37 11.05 -26.53
N LEU A 461 3.05 10.29 -25.47
CA LEU A 461 3.35 10.67 -24.08
C LEU A 461 4.54 9.85 -23.57
N SER A 462 5.75 10.37 -23.71
CA SER A 462 6.92 9.84 -22.99
C SER A 462 7.08 10.63 -21.69
N LYS A 463 6.36 10.22 -20.64
CA LYS A 463 6.57 10.76 -19.29
C LYS A 463 7.24 9.72 -18.41
N SER A 464 7.94 10.19 -17.38
CA SER A 464 8.63 9.32 -16.42
C SER A 464 7.64 8.51 -15.58
N ASP A 465 8.07 7.38 -15.01
CA ASP A 465 7.24 6.54 -14.11
C ASP A 465 6.68 7.30 -12.89
N ASN A 466 7.29 8.44 -12.53
CA ASN A 466 6.87 9.27 -11.41
C ASN A 466 5.66 10.19 -11.73
N ASP A 467 5.34 10.35 -13.01
CA ASP A 467 4.27 11.20 -13.51
C ASP A 467 2.96 10.40 -13.63
N VAL A 468 2.13 10.50 -12.59
CA VAL A 468 0.86 9.75 -12.48
C VAL A 468 -0.29 10.60 -13.00
N TRP A 469 -1.00 10.10 -14.01
CA TRP A 469 -2.26 10.64 -14.48
C TRP A 469 -3.42 10.14 -13.64
N THR A 470 -4.39 11.03 -13.37
CA THR A 470 -5.67 10.63 -12.75
C THR A 470 -6.53 9.85 -13.74
N GLN A 471 -7.53 9.12 -13.24
CA GLN A 471 -8.43 8.32 -14.08
C GLN A 471 -9.17 9.18 -15.12
N SER A 472 -9.66 10.37 -14.74
CA SER A 472 -10.34 11.29 -15.65
C SER A 472 -9.42 11.84 -16.74
N GLN A 473 -8.18 12.19 -16.39
CA GLN A 473 -7.18 12.62 -17.37
C GLN A 473 -6.81 11.48 -18.33
N ALA A 474 -6.59 10.28 -17.79
CA ALA A 474 -6.31 9.09 -18.57
C ALA A 474 -7.43 8.81 -19.58
N ALA A 475 -8.71 8.93 -19.16
CA ALA A 475 -9.86 8.71 -20.04
C ALA A 475 -9.88 9.66 -21.26
N VAL A 476 -9.48 10.92 -21.08
CA VAL A 476 -9.32 11.88 -22.20
C VAL A 476 -8.12 11.55 -23.07
N LEU A 477 -6.97 11.28 -22.44
CA LEU A 477 -5.69 11.11 -23.14
C LEU A 477 -5.67 9.83 -23.98
N VAL A 478 -6.22 8.72 -23.47
CA VAL A 478 -6.27 7.44 -24.19
C VAL A 478 -7.09 7.54 -25.48
N LYS A 479 -8.22 8.27 -25.47
CA LYS A 479 -9.05 8.50 -26.67
C LYS A 479 -8.34 9.30 -27.77
N LYS A 480 -7.30 10.07 -27.42
CA LYS A 480 -6.51 10.85 -28.38
C LYS A 480 -5.38 10.04 -29.02
N LEU A 481 -5.01 8.91 -28.45
CA LEU A 481 -3.99 8.03 -29.02
C LEU A 481 -4.61 7.23 -30.17
N LEU A 482 -4.07 7.40 -31.38
CA LEU A 482 -4.54 6.69 -32.58
C LEU A 482 -4.32 5.17 -32.48
N VAL A 483 -3.27 4.75 -31.77
CA VAL A 483 -2.91 3.34 -31.54
C VAL A 483 -2.53 3.17 -30.07
N LEU A 484 -3.17 2.21 -29.39
CA LEU A 484 -2.87 1.89 -28.00
C LEU A 484 -1.68 0.93 -27.91
N THR A 485 -0.50 1.46 -27.65
CA THR A 485 0.65 0.64 -27.24
C THR A 485 0.57 0.36 -25.74
N PHE A 486 -0.13 -0.71 -25.35
CA PHE A 486 -0.44 -1.02 -23.94
C PHE A 486 0.76 -0.96 -22.98
N ARG A 487 1.94 -1.44 -23.41
CA ARG A 487 3.17 -1.40 -22.61
C ARG A 487 3.64 0.01 -22.24
N LYS A 488 3.31 1.00 -23.06
CA LYS A 488 3.71 2.41 -22.86
C LYS A 488 2.69 3.22 -22.06
N LEU A 489 1.54 2.64 -21.68
CA LEU A 489 0.45 3.40 -21.07
C LEU A 489 0.71 3.82 -19.62
N HIS A 490 1.44 3.04 -18.81
CA HIS A 490 1.64 3.36 -17.40
C HIS A 490 0.31 3.68 -16.69
N SER A 491 0.21 4.84 -16.03
CA SER A 491 -1.02 5.29 -15.35
C SER A 491 -2.17 5.63 -16.31
N LEU A 492 -1.91 5.82 -17.62
CA LEU A 492 -2.97 6.03 -18.62
C LEU A 492 -3.86 4.82 -18.81
N ILE A 493 -3.40 3.62 -18.44
CA ILE A 493 -4.20 2.41 -18.57
C ILE A 493 -5.52 2.50 -17.79
N GLN A 494 -5.59 3.34 -16.74
CA GLN A 494 -6.82 3.63 -15.98
C GLN A 494 -7.96 4.20 -16.84
N GLY A 495 -7.63 4.81 -17.98
CA GLY A 495 -8.58 5.37 -18.94
C GLY A 495 -9.07 4.38 -20.00
N VAL A 496 -8.48 3.19 -20.10
CA VAL A 496 -8.85 2.19 -21.12
C VAL A 496 -10.17 1.53 -20.74
N THR A 497 -11.18 1.58 -21.60
CA THR A 497 -12.49 0.96 -21.33
C THR A 497 -12.54 -0.50 -21.76
N CYS A 498 -13.53 -1.26 -21.26
CA CYS A 498 -13.76 -2.62 -21.76
C CYS A 498 -14.08 -2.65 -23.26
N LYS A 499 -14.78 -1.62 -23.77
CA LYS A 499 -15.04 -1.47 -25.20
C LYS A 499 -13.72 -1.39 -26.00
N MET A 500 -12.77 -0.57 -25.54
CA MET A 500 -11.45 -0.47 -26.18
C MET A 500 -10.70 -1.81 -26.14
N ILE A 501 -10.81 -2.57 -25.05
CA ILE A 501 -10.22 -3.92 -24.92
C ILE A 501 -10.88 -4.91 -25.90
N ASP A 502 -12.20 -4.86 -26.02
CA ASP A 502 -12.98 -5.75 -26.88
C ASP A 502 -12.67 -5.50 -28.38
N GLU A 503 -12.40 -4.25 -28.74
CA GLU A 503 -12.05 -3.80 -30.11
C GLU A 503 -10.61 -4.13 -30.52
N VAL A 504 -9.74 -4.58 -29.59
CA VAL A 504 -8.37 -5.00 -29.92
C VAL A 504 -8.41 -6.16 -30.93
N ALA A 505 -7.67 -6.04 -32.03
CA ALA A 505 -7.59 -7.09 -33.04
C ALA A 505 -6.91 -8.35 -32.49
N ASP A 506 -7.32 -9.53 -32.94
CA ASP A 506 -6.82 -10.81 -32.40
C ASP A 506 -5.29 -10.95 -32.49
N ARG A 507 -4.65 -10.35 -33.51
CA ARG A 507 -3.18 -10.29 -33.65
C ARG A 507 -2.48 -9.50 -32.54
N ASP A 508 -3.16 -8.50 -31.96
CA ASP A 508 -2.61 -7.56 -30.98
C ASP A 508 -2.98 -7.94 -29.52
N VAL A 509 -3.83 -8.96 -29.33
CA VAL A 509 -4.29 -9.42 -28.00
C VAL A 509 -3.12 -9.84 -27.09
N GLN A 510 -2.05 -10.40 -27.63
CA GLN A 510 -0.89 -10.80 -26.82
C GLN A 510 -0.13 -9.57 -26.28
N ASP A 511 0.04 -8.54 -27.10
CA ASP A 511 0.69 -7.29 -26.68
C ASP A 511 -0.16 -6.51 -25.68
N MET A 512 -1.49 -6.54 -25.86
CA MET A 512 -2.43 -6.05 -24.85
C MET A 512 -2.27 -6.80 -23.53
N ALA A 513 -2.27 -8.14 -23.57
CA ALA A 513 -2.15 -8.98 -22.38
C ALA A 513 -0.86 -8.66 -21.61
N GLN A 514 0.27 -8.61 -22.31
CA GLN A 514 1.56 -8.28 -21.71
C GLN A 514 1.57 -6.86 -21.13
N GLY A 515 1.09 -5.87 -21.87
CA GLY A 515 1.05 -4.49 -21.38
C GLY A 515 0.12 -4.27 -20.18
N ILE A 516 -0.97 -5.05 -20.07
CA ILE A 516 -1.84 -5.02 -18.88
C ILE A 516 -1.13 -5.60 -17.66
N VAL A 517 -0.43 -6.72 -17.80
CA VAL A 517 0.33 -7.35 -16.70
C VAL A 517 1.46 -6.43 -16.23
N GLU A 518 2.21 -5.83 -17.16
CA GLU A 518 3.28 -4.86 -16.84
C GLU A 518 2.76 -3.62 -16.09
N ASN A 519 1.46 -3.31 -16.21
CA ASN A 519 0.80 -2.17 -15.60
C ASN A 519 -0.26 -2.53 -14.54
N GLU A 520 -0.22 -3.77 -14.00
CA GLU A 520 -1.29 -4.34 -13.16
C GLU A 520 -1.72 -3.46 -11.98
N LYS A 521 -0.79 -2.68 -11.40
CA LYS A 521 -1.06 -1.75 -10.29
C LYS A 521 -2.17 -0.74 -10.61
N TRP A 522 -2.23 -0.29 -11.86
CA TRP A 522 -3.17 0.72 -12.36
C TRP A 522 -4.45 0.13 -12.97
N VAL A 523 -4.51 -1.20 -13.12
CA VAL A 523 -5.64 -1.88 -13.77
C VAL A 523 -6.76 -2.12 -12.75
N SER A 524 -7.99 -1.76 -13.11
CA SER A 524 -9.18 -2.06 -12.30
C SER A 524 -9.59 -3.53 -12.42
N LYS A 525 -10.38 -4.03 -11.45
CA LYS A 525 -10.91 -5.41 -11.51
C LYS A 525 -11.78 -5.64 -12.75
N MET A 526 -12.49 -4.60 -13.22
CA MET A 526 -13.30 -4.66 -14.43
C MET A 526 -12.42 -4.81 -15.68
N GLN A 527 -11.38 -3.97 -15.81
CA GLN A 527 -10.44 -4.06 -16.93
C GLN A 527 -9.72 -5.42 -16.98
N ALA A 528 -9.29 -5.93 -15.82
CA ALA A 528 -8.67 -7.26 -15.71
C ALA A 528 -9.60 -8.36 -16.22
N LYS A 529 -10.87 -8.33 -15.82
CA LYS A 529 -11.91 -9.27 -16.30
C LYS A 529 -12.13 -9.16 -17.81
N CYS A 530 -12.33 -7.94 -18.34
CA CYS A 530 -12.57 -7.75 -19.77
C CYS A 530 -11.39 -8.23 -20.62
N ALA A 531 -10.17 -7.97 -20.18
CA ALA A 531 -8.96 -8.45 -20.84
C ALA A 531 -8.86 -9.98 -20.81
N ALA A 532 -9.11 -10.61 -19.66
CA ALA A 532 -9.15 -12.06 -19.55
C ALA A 532 -10.20 -12.68 -20.49
N ARG A 533 -11.41 -12.12 -20.52
CA ARG A 533 -12.48 -12.55 -21.44
C ARG A 533 -12.05 -12.46 -22.91
N LYS A 534 -11.43 -11.35 -23.32
CA LYS A 534 -10.92 -11.15 -24.68
C LYS A 534 -9.84 -12.17 -25.04
N ILE A 535 -8.91 -12.45 -24.11
CA ILE A 535 -7.86 -13.46 -24.29
C ILE A 535 -8.48 -14.85 -24.43
N PHE A 536 -9.39 -15.24 -23.54
CA PHE A 536 -10.04 -16.56 -23.59
C PHE A 536 -10.87 -16.74 -24.85
N ALA A 537 -11.61 -15.72 -25.28
CA ALA A 537 -12.37 -15.76 -26.52
C ALA A 537 -11.46 -15.95 -27.75
N LYS A 538 -10.24 -15.38 -27.76
CA LYS A 538 -9.26 -15.63 -28.81
C LYS A 538 -8.78 -17.09 -28.80
N LEU A 539 -8.39 -17.61 -27.63
CA LEU A 539 -7.91 -18.99 -27.50
C LEU A 539 -8.97 -20.01 -27.94
N GLU A 540 -10.24 -19.76 -27.65
CA GLU A 540 -11.34 -20.64 -28.07
C GLU A 540 -11.61 -20.62 -29.58
N LYS A 541 -11.12 -19.63 -30.33
CA LYS A 541 -11.14 -19.65 -31.80
C LYS A 541 -10.06 -20.54 -32.39
N GLU A 542 -8.98 -20.82 -31.64
CA GLU A 542 -7.88 -21.67 -32.14
C GLU A 542 -8.32 -23.13 -32.27
N ARG A 543 -9.14 -23.61 -31.31
CA ARG A 543 -9.78 -24.93 -31.38
C ARG A 543 -11.00 -25.05 -30.49
N SER A 544 -11.96 -25.89 -30.90
CA SER A 544 -13.11 -26.27 -30.09
C SER A 544 -12.69 -26.90 -28.77
N ASN A 545 -13.40 -26.60 -27.68
CA ASN A 545 -13.12 -27.16 -26.35
C ASN A 545 -11.68 -26.87 -25.85
N TYR A 546 -11.07 -25.76 -26.26
CA TYR A 546 -9.68 -25.39 -25.93
C TYR A 546 -9.29 -25.74 -24.48
N PHE A 547 -10.06 -25.28 -23.48
CA PHE A 547 -9.76 -25.51 -22.06
C PHE A 547 -9.94 -26.96 -21.58
N LYS A 548 -10.76 -27.79 -22.26
CA LYS A 548 -10.87 -29.23 -21.94
C LYS A 548 -9.67 -30.01 -22.44
N THR A 549 -9.07 -29.55 -23.54
CA THR A 549 -7.96 -30.23 -24.21
C THR A 549 -6.61 -29.53 -23.99
N ILE A 550 -6.58 -28.52 -23.13
CA ILE A 550 -5.43 -27.65 -22.90
C ILE A 550 -4.23 -28.45 -22.39
N THR A 551 -3.05 -28.20 -22.94
CA THR A 551 -1.81 -28.84 -22.49
C THR A 551 -1.17 -28.05 -21.34
N GLU A 552 -0.18 -28.67 -20.66
CA GLU A 552 0.60 -27.96 -19.64
C GLU A 552 1.28 -26.71 -20.22
N ASP A 553 1.92 -26.81 -21.39
CA ASP A 553 2.57 -25.68 -22.05
C ASP A 553 1.60 -24.55 -22.43
N GLU A 554 0.40 -24.91 -22.87
CA GLU A 554 -0.63 -23.93 -23.24
C GLU A 554 -1.20 -23.22 -22.01
N LEU A 555 -1.52 -23.96 -20.95
CA LEU A 555 -1.93 -23.37 -19.68
C LEU A 555 -0.82 -22.49 -19.13
N ASP A 556 0.42 -22.96 -19.25
CA ASP A 556 1.59 -22.24 -18.82
C ASP A 556 1.62 -20.87 -19.49
N ARG A 557 1.52 -20.76 -20.82
CA ARG A 557 1.53 -19.48 -21.57
C ARG A 557 0.48 -18.45 -21.13
N ILE A 558 -0.60 -18.84 -20.45
CA ILE A 558 -1.59 -17.92 -19.90
C ILE A 558 -1.08 -17.32 -18.58
N ASP A 559 -0.90 -16.01 -18.51
CA ASP A 559 -0.48 -15.35 -17.26
C ASP A 559 -1.49 -15.61 -16.14
N ILE A 560 -1.00 -15.87 -14.92
CA ILE A 560 -1.85 -16.11 -13.74
C ILE A 560 -2.83 -14.95 -13.52
N PHE A 561 -2.44 -13.71 -13.81
CA PHE A 561 -3.28 -12.53 -13.73
C PHE A 561 -4.62 -12.71 -14.47
N PHE A 562 -4.60 -13.33 -15.65
CA PHE A 562 -5.82 -13.59 -16.43
C PHE A 562 -6.48 -14.91 -16.04
N LEU A 563 -5.70 -15.96 -15.77
CA LEU A 563 -6.22 -17.28 -15.37
C LEU A 563 -7.12 -17.22 -14.14
N LEU A 564 -6.86 -16.28 -13.23
CA LEU A 564 -7.70 -15.99 -12.07
C LEU A 564 -9.15 -15.59 -12.38
N HIS A 565 -9.43 -15.18 -13.62
CA HIS A 565 -10.76 -14.83 -14.12
C HIS A 565 -11.38 -15.94 -14.97
N LEU A 566 -10.79 -17.15 -15.01
CA LEU A 566 -11.33 -18.27 -15.77
C LEU A 566 -12.71 -18.68 -15.21
N PRO A 567 -13.78 -18.69 -16.04
CA PRO A 567 -15.12 -19.05 -15.58
C PRO A 567 -15.19 -20.41 -14.89
N PRO A 568 -16.02 -20.59 -13.84
CA PRO A 568 -16.10 -21.84 -13.07
C PRO A 568 -16.34 -23.10 -13.91
N LYS A 569 -17.20 -23.02 -14.93
CA LYS A 569 -17.44 -24.15 -15.87
C LYS A 569 -16.13 -24.56 -16.56
N LYS A 570 -15.34 -23.60 -17.03
CA LYS A 570 -14.05 -23.83 -17.70
C LYS A 570 -12.98 -24.33 -16.72
N VAL A 571 -13.00 -23.87 -15.47
CA VAL A 571 -12.12 -24.41 -14.40
C VAL A 571 -12.40 -25.89 -14.14
N LYS A 572 -13.68 -26.28 -14.10
CA LYS A 572 -14.10 -27.68 -13.93
C LYS A 572 -13.66 -28.55 -15.11
N ASP A 573 -13.68 -27.98 -16.31
CA ASP A 573 -13.32 -28.63 -17.56
C ASP A 573 -11.80 -28.84 -17.75
N LEU A 574 -10.94 -28.17 -16.96
CA LEU A 574 -9.49 -28.35 -17.06
C LEU A 574 -9.11 -29.83 -16.80
N PRO A 575 -8.29 -30.46 -17.66
CA PRO A 575 -7.86 -31.84 -17.47
C PRO A 575 -6.95 -31.97 -16.25
N ASP A 576 -6.85 -33.16 -15.66
CA ASP A 576 -5.93 -33.37 -14.52
C ASP A 576 -4.46 -33.37 -14.95
N SER A 577 -4.20 -33.55 -16.26
CA SER A 577 -2.85 -33.44 -16.84
C SER A 577 -2.24 -32.06 -16.67
N VAL A 578 -3.02 -31.00 -16.40
CA VAL A 578 -2.48 -29.65 -16.17
C VAL A 578 -2.34 -29.26 -14.70
N CYS A 579 -2.62 -30.20 -13.78
CA CYS A 579 -2.55 -29.96 -12.35
C CYS A 579 -1.18 -29.44 -11.86
N PRO A 580 -0.02 -29.98 -12.30
CA PRO A 580 1.28 -29.46 -11.89
C PRO A 580 1.45 -27.97 -12.22
N THR A 581 1.22 -27.59 -13.48
CA THR A 581 1.31 -26.20 -13.95
C THR A 581 0.30 -25.29 -13.26
N LEU A 582 -0.92 -25.77 -13.03
CA LEU A 582 -1.95 -25.00 -12.34
C LEU A 582 -1.52 -24.68 -10.90
N LEU A 583 -1.05 -25.67 -10.15
CA LEU A 583 -0.62 -25.48 -8.75
C LEU A 583 0.54 -24.48 -8.66
N ASP A 584 1.54 -24.62 -9.54
CA ASP A 584 2.68 -23.70 -9.60
C ASP A 584 2.25 -22.24 -9.85
N LYS A 585 1.20 -22.04 -10.66
CA LYS A 585 0.66 -20.70 -10.91
C LYS A 585 -0.15 -20.15 -9.74
N LEU A 586 -0.93 -21.00 -9.07
CA LEU A 586 -1.78 -20.58 -7.96
C LEU A 586 -0.98 -20.25 -6.69
N GLU A 587 0.16 -20.91 -6.50
CA GLU A 587 1.09 -20.65 -5.39
C GLU A 587 1.51 -19.17 -5.32
N ILE A 588 1.76 -18.57 -6.49
CA ILE A 588 2.23 -17.18 -6.65
C ILE A 588 1.10 -16.19 -7.01
N ALA A 589 -0.16 -16.62 -6.95
CA ALA A 589 -1.29 -15.83 -7.38
C ALA A 589 -1.58 -14.65 -6.44
N ASN A 590 -2.01 -13.52 -7.03
CA ASN A 590 -2.46 -12.34 -6.32
C ASN A 590 -3.95 -12.09 -6.59
N LEU A 591 -4.79 -12.32 -5.58
CA LEU A 591 -6.25 -12.20 -5.71
C LEU A 591 -6.78 -10.75 -5.65
N SER A 592 -5.91 -9.74 -5.49
CA SER A 592 -6.33 -8.34 -5.32
C SER A 592 -7.15 -7.79 -6.49
N LYS A 593 -6.93 -8.29 -7.71
CA LYS A 593 -7.67 -7.90 -8.93
C LYS A 593 -8.88 -8.78 -9.24
N VAL A 594 -9.11 -9.81 -8.44
CA VAL A 594 -10.29 -10.67 -8.54
C VAL A 594 -11.35 -10.16 -7.57
N PRO A 595 -12.61 -9.95 -7.99
CA PRO A 595 -13.69 -9.57 -7.07
C PRO A 595 -13.76 -10.55 -5.89
N PHE A 596 -13.99 -10.03 -4.68
CA PHE A 596 -13.97 -10.86 -3.48
C PHE A 596 -15.02 -11.99 -3.54
N ARG A 597 -16.23 -11.68 -4.01
CA ARG A 597 -17.31 -12.65 -4.18
C ARG A 597 -17.29 -13.35 -5.55
N SER A 598 -16.18 -13.27 -6.29
CA SER A 598 -16.09 -13.95 -7.58
C SER A 598 -16.24 -15.46 -7.43
N PRO A 599 -17.07 -16.13 -8.24
CA PRO A 599 -17.21 -17.58 -8.20
C PRO A 599 -15.95 -18.31 -8.69
N CYS A 600 -15.04 -17.61 -9.39
CA CYS A 600 -13.76 -18.17 -9.83
C CYS A 600 -12.85 -18.53 -8.65
N ARG A 601 -12.90 -17.75 -7.55
CA ARG A 601 -12.08 -17.99 -6.35
C ARG A 601 -12.30 -19.38 -5.75
N PRO A 602 -13.53 -19.75 -5.33
CA PRO A 602 -13.79 -21.08 -4.79
C PRO A 602 -13.65 -22.19 -5.85
N ALA A 603 -13.96 -21.92 -7.13
CA ALA A 603 -13.79 -22.91 -8.19
C ALA A 603 -12.32 -23.30 -8.40
N LEU A 604 -11.41 -22.31 -8.46
CA LEU A 604 -9.97 -22.53 -8.56
C LEU A 604 -9.42 -23.17 -7.29
N ALA A 605 -9.85 -22.73 -6.10
CA ALA A 605 -9.46 -23.35 -4.84
C ALA A 605 -9.83 -24.84 -4.80
N GLN A 606 -11.03 -25.18 -5.25
CA GLN A 606 -11.51 -26.56 -5.29
C GLN A 606 -10.76 -27.40 -6.33
N LYS A 607 -10.50 -26.88 -7.53
CA LYS A 607 -9.69 -27.59 -8.55
C LYS A 607 -8.26 -27.79 -8.05
N ALA A 608 -7.66 -26.79 -7.43
CA ALA A 608 -6.33 -26.90 -6.82
C ALA A 608 -6.27 -27.97 -5.73
N LEU A 609 -7.27 -28.00 -4.84
CA LEU A 609 -7.35 -29.02 -3.80
C LEU A 609 -7.46 -30.44 -4.39
N ARG A 610 -8.26 -30.62 -5.45
CA ARG A 610 -8.34 -31.90 -6.19
C ARG A 610 -7.02 -32.28 -6.84
N CYS A 611 -6.32 -31.31 -7.44
CA CYS A 611 -4.99 -31.53 -8.02
C CYS A 611 -3.95 -31.97 -6.98
N LEU A 612 -4.04 -31.45 -5.75
CA LEU A 612 -3.15 -31.85 -4.64
C LEU A 612 -3.46 -33.24 -4.12
N THR A 613 -4.75 -33.59 -3.96
CA THR A 613 -5.11 -34.87 -3.37
C THR A 613 -5.07 -36.02 -4.36
N GLN A 614 -5.28 -35.77 -5.66
CA GLN A 614 -5.46 -36.84 -6.66
C GLN A 614 -6.47 -37.90 -6.17
N GLU A 615 -7.58 -37.44 -5.57
CA GLU A 615 -8.62 -38.26 -4.94
C GLU A 615 -8.24 -39.01 -3.65
N LYS A 616 -7.04 -38.77 -3.10
CA LYS A 616 -6.61 -39.26 -1.76
C LYS A 616 -7.24 -38.46 -0.62
N ASP A 617 -7.09 -38.96 0.61
CA ASP A 617 -7.59 -38.29 1.80
C ASP A 617 -6.79 -37.01 2.12
N LEU A 618 -7.47 -35.99 2.64
CA LEU A 618 -6.88 -34.72 3.05
C LEU A 618 -5.90 -34.88 4.22
N SER A 619 -6.05 -35.96 5.00
CA SER A 619 -5.16 -36.32 6.09
C SER A 619 -3.74 -36.67 5.62
N GLU A 620 -3.55 -37.05 4.35
CA GLU A 620 -2.26 -37.37 3.75
C GLU A 620 -1.50 -36.14 3.22
N LEU A 621 -2.11 -34.95 3.24
CA LEU A 621 -1.47 -33.73 2.76
C LEU A 621 -0.34 -33.30 3.67
N THR A 622 0.81 -32.95 3.08
CA THR A 622 1.95 -32.37 3.78
C THR A 622 1.89 -30.84 3.77
N PHE A 623 2.68 -30.20 4.63
CA PHE A 623 2.84 -28.74 4.62
C PHE A 623 3.27 -28.20 3.25
N GLU A 624 4.19 -28.90 2.56
CA GLU A 624 4.68 -28.52 1.23
C GLU A 624 3.58 -28.61 0.17
N SER A 625 2.72 -29.62 0.24
CA SER A 625 1.56 -29.73 -0.66
C SER A 625 0.57 -28.59 -0.43
N VAL A 626 0.25 -28.28 0.84
CA VAL A 626 -0.71 -27.21 1.17
C VAL A 626 -0.16 -25.82 0.83
N SER A 627 1.15 -25.59 0.98
CA SER A 627 1.75 -24.29 0.64
C SER A 627 1.60 -23.91 -0.83
N LYS A 628 1.48 -24.90 -1.74
CA LYS A 628 1.20 -24.66 -3.17
C LYS A 628 -0.16 -24.00 -3.43
N LEU A 629 -1.08 -24.00 -2.46
CA LEU A 629 -2.34 -23.27 -2.59
C LEU A 629 -2.16 -21.75 -2.51
N GLY A 630 -1.07 -21.25 -1.93
CA GLY A 630 -0.85 -19.81 -1.77
C GLY A 630 -2.05 -19.12 -1.12
N GLN A 631 -2.56 -18.05 -1.76
CA GLN A 631 -3.74 -17.31 -1.28
C GLN A 631 -5.06 -18.10 -1.38
N PHE A 632 -5.13 -19.20 -2.13
CA PHE A 632 -6.35 -20.02 -2.23
C PHE A 632 -6.61 -20.86 -0.98
N LEU A 633 -5.63 -20.99 -0.08
CA LEU A 633 -5.85 -21.52 1.25
C LEU A 633 -6.95 -20.75 1.99
N CYS A 634 -7.04 -19.44 1.76
CA CYS A 634 -8.04 -18.54 2.35
C CYS A 634 -9.48 -18.81 1.86
N GLU A 635 -9.62 -19.48 0.72
CA GLU A 635 -10.90 -19.77 0.06
C GLU A 635 -11.41 -21.19 0.40
N LEU A 636 -10.62 -22.00 1.12
CA LEU A 636 -11.01 -23.35 1.49
C LEU A 636 -12.13 -23.35 2.55
N PRO A 637 -13.15 -24.24 2.39
CA PRO A 637 -14.15 -24.44 3.42
C PRO A 637 -13.53 -24.95 4.73
N PRO A 638 -13.99 -24.46 5.91
CA PRO A 638 -13.51 -24.94 7.22
C PRO A 638 -13.68 -26.44 7.41
N SER A 639 -14.75 -27.02 6.83
CA SER A 639 -14.99 -28.48 6.83
C SER A 639 -13.90 -29.28 6.11
N LYS A 640 -13.23 -28.69 5.11
CA LYS A 640 -12.08 -29.31 4.44
C LYS A 640 -10.81 -29.13 5.24
N LEU A 641 -10.59 -27.95 5.82
CA LEU A 641 -9.44 -27.68 6.70
C LEU A 641 -9.42 -28.62 7.91
N ALA A 642 -10.60 -28.88 8.51
CA ALA A 642 -10.73 -29.76 9.67
C ALA A 642 -10.31 -31.22 9.41
N ASN A 643 -10.23 -31.64 8.14
CA ASN A 643 -9.85 -32.99 7.74
C ASN A 643 -8.35 -33.13 7.40
N ILE A 644 -7.58 -32.03 7.46
CA ILE A 644 -6.13 -32.05 7.28
C ILE A 644 -5.46 -32.51 8.57
N ALA A 645 -4.30 -33.17 8.48
CA ALA A 645 -3.50 -33.59 9.63
C ALA A 645 -3.25 -32.43 10.63
N PRO A 646 -3.30 -32.65 11.96
CA PRO A 646 -3.28 -31.56 12.95
C PRO A 646 -2.07 -30.62 12.89
N ASP A 647 -0.88 -31.16 12.63
CA ASP A 647 0.37 -30.41 12.50
C ASP A 647 0.40 -29.54 11.22
N VAL A 648 -0.12 -30.08 10.12
CA VAL A 648 -0.29 -29.36 8.85
C VAL A 648 -1.39 -28.30 8.97
N LEU A 649 -2.48 -28.59 9.68
CA LEU A 649 -3.57 -27.65 9.96
C LEU A 649 -3.05 -26.44 10.75
N ASN A 650 -2.25 -26.65 11.80
CA ASN A 650 -1.68 -25.56 12.60
C ASN A 650 -0.83 -24.62 11.74
N SER A 651 -0.01 -25.19 10.85
CA SER A 651 0.82 -24.43 9.92
C SER A 651 -0.02 -23.71 8.87
N SER A 652 -1.09 -24.34 8.41
CA SER A 652 -2.07 -23.75 7.47
C SER A 652 -2.80 -22.56 8.09
N LEU A 653 -3.26 -22.67 9.33
CA LEU A 653 -3.91 -21.57 10.06
C LEU A 653 -2.94 -20.39 10.24
N LYS A 654 -1.66 -20.63 10.58
CA LYS A 654 -0.66 -19.56 10.62
C LYS A 654 -0.44 -18.91 9.25
N ALA A 655 -0.40 -19.69 8.17
CA ALA A 655 -0.30 -19.16 6.81
C ALA A 655 -1.53 -18.30 6.44
N MET A 656 -2.72 -18.69 6.89
CA MET A 656 -3.96 -17.93 6.67
C MET A 656 -3.96 -16.55 7.34
N ALA A 657 -3.10 -16.28 8.32
CA ALA A 657 -2.97 -14.94 8.88
C ALA A 657 -2.44 -13.90 7.86
N SER A 658 -1.82 -14.36 6.77
CA SER A 658 -1.42 -13.51 5.64
C SER A 658 -2.55 -13.23 4.64
N CYS A 659 -3.73 -13.86 4.83
CA CYS A 659 -4.88 -13.65 3.95
C CYS A 659 -5.36 -12.20 4.03
N GLN A 660 -5.40 -11.53 2.88
CA GLN A 660 -6.03 -10.20 2.78
C GLN A 660 -7.54 -10.28 3.07
N HIS A 661 -8.16 -11.43 2.77
CA HIS A 661 -9.57 -11.65 3.01
C HIS A 661 -9.85 -13.12 3.31
N ILE A 662 -10.78 -13.37 4.24
CA ILE A 662 -11.36 -14.69 4.52
C ILE A 662 -12.87 -14.56 4.37
N PRO A 663 -13.53 -15.42 3.57
CA PRO A 663 -14.96 -15.34 3.36
C PRO A 663 -15.74 -15.26 4.66
N GLN A 664 -16.65 -14.28 4.77
CA GLN A 664 -17.35 -13.98 6.03
C GLN A 664 -18.05 -15.21 6.64
N ARG A 665 -18.64 -16.05 5.78
CA ARG A 665 -19.28 -17.31 6.18
C ARG A 665 -18.34 -18.32 6.85
N TYR A 666 -17.03 -18.26 6.60
CA TYR A 666 -16.04 -19.17 7.16
C TYR A 666 -15.43 -18.66 8.46
N ARG A 667 -15.54 -17.35 8.76
CA ARG A 667 -14.82 -16.73 9.89
C ARG A 667 -15.12 -17.39 11.23
N LYS A 668 -16.40 -17.63 11.55
CA LYS A 668 -16.80 -18.24 12.83
C LYS A 668 -16.20 -19.64 13.02
N GLU A 669 -16.23 -20.46 11.97
CA GLU A 669 -15.70 -21.84 12.02
C GLU A 669 -14.17 -21.86 12.02
N ILE A 670 -13.51 -20.95 11.28
CA ILE A 670 -12.05 -20.78 11.34
C ILE A 670 -11.63 -20.37 12.75
N MET A 671 -12.35 -19.45 13.39
CA MET A 671 -12.08 -19.05 14.78
C MET A 671 -12.25 -20.21 15.77
N ALA A 672 -13.22 -21.10 15.53
CA ALA A 672 -13.37 -22.31 16.31
C ALA A 672 -12.16 -23.25 16.13
N LEU A 673 -11.65 -23.43 14.90
CA LEU A 673 -10.44 -24.20 14.63
C LEU A 673 -9.20 -23.59 15.29
N VAL A 674 -9.03 -22.26 15.19
CA VAL A 674 -7.92 -21.54 15.84
C VAL A 674 -7.95 -21.74 17.35
N THR A 675 -9.10 -21.54 17.99
CA THR A 675 -9.24 -21.70 19.45
C THR A 675 -9.04 -23.15 19.90
N LYS A 676 -9.54 -24.12 19.11
CA LYS A 676 -9.35 -25.56 19.38
C LYS A 676 -7.88 -25.96 19.37
N ASN A 677 -7.09 -25.38 18.46
CA ASN A 677 -5.71 -25.80 18.22
C ASN A 677 -4.67 -24.97 18.99
N PHE A 678 -4.95 -23.71 19.30
CA PHE A 678 -4.02 -22.79 19.97
C PHE A 678 -4.49 -22.32 21.35
N GLY A 679 -5.65 -22.77 21.82
CA GLY A 679 -6.24 -22.35 23.08
C GLY A 679 -6.91 -20.96 22.99
N LYS A 680 -7.36 -20.43 24.13
CA LYS A 680 -8.10 -19.17 24.20
C LYS A 680 -7.18 -17.97 23.95
N PRO A 681 -7.62 -16.93 23.20
CA PRO A 681 -6.81 -15.74 22.94
C PRO A 681 -6.28 -15.04 24.19
N SER A 682 -6.96 -15.14 25.33
CA SER A 682 -6.52 -14.58 26.63
C SER A 682 -5.25 -15.19 27.18
N ASP A 683 -4.92 -16.42 26.76
CA ASP A 683 -3.81 -17.20 27.30
C ASP A 683 -2.62 -17.24 26.32
N TRP A 684 -2.73 -16.54 25.19
CA TRP A 684 -1.74 -16.58 24.11
C TRP A 684 -0.44 -15.88 24.49
N SER A 685 0.69 -16.45 24.07
CA SER A 685 1.98 -15.77 24.12
C SER A 685 2.05 -14.70 23.03
N ALA A 686 2.97 -13.73 23.16
CA ALA A 686 3.21 -12.72 22.14
C ALA A 686 3.54 -13.33 20.75
N GLU A 687 4.21 -14.49 20.71
CA GLU A 687 4.53 -15.21 19.47
C GLU A 687 3.28 -15.81 18.80
N THR A 688 2.35 -16.33 19.61
CA THR A 688 1.05 -16.81 19.10
C THR A 688 0.23 -15.64 18.57
N VAL A 689 0.21 -14.49 19.27
CA VAL A 689 -0.44 -13.26 18.79
C VAL A 689 0.18 -12.80 17.48
N GLU A 690 1.51 -12.77 17.37
CA GLU A 690 2.23 -12.36 16.16
C GLU A 690 1.87 -13.23 14.95
N SER A 691 1.59 -14.53 15.19
CA SER A 691 1.27 -15.49 14.14
C SER A 691 -0.21 -15.52 13.73
N LEU A 692 -1.14 -15.18 14.63
CA LEU A 692 -2.58 -15.45 14.43
C LEU A 692 -3.48 -14.22 14.61
N CYS A 693 -2.97 -13.09 15.11
CA CYS A 693 -3.78 -11.90 15.36
C CYS A 693 -4.63 -11.44 14.15
N PRO A 694 -4.16 -11.49 12.89
CA PRO A 694 -4.99 -11.12 11.73
C PRO A 694 -6.23 -11.99 11.51
N LEU A 695 -6.29 -13.19 12.10
CA LEU A 695 -7.44 -14.09 12.00
C LEU A 695 -8.53 -13.79 13.02
N LEU A 696 -8.21 -13.05 14.09
CA LEU A 696 -9.12 -12.80 15.19
C LEU A 696 -10.27 -11.88 14.77
N ASP A 697 -11.45 -12.19 15.30
CA ASP A 697 -12.59 -11.27 15.32
C ASP A 697 -12.44 -10.24 16.45
N ASP A 698 -13.38 -9.30 16.52
CA ASP A 698 -13.33 -8.20 17.49
C ASP A 698 -13.29 -8.71 18.94
N ASP A 699 -14.02 -9.78 19.25
CA ASP A 699 -14.04 -10.41 20.58
C ASP A 699 -12.69 -11.08 20.91
N GLY A 700 -12.13 -11.83 19.96
CA GLY A 700 -10.82 -12.45 20.10
C GLY A 700 -9.71 -11.41 20.31
N ILE A 701 -9.75 -10.29 19.59
CA ILE A 701 -8.82 -9.17 19.74
C ILE A 701 -8.96 -8.53 21.13
N ALA A 702 -10.19 -8.29 21.59
CA ALA A 702 -10.44 -7.71 22.90
C ALA A 702 -9.88 -8.61 24.03
N ALA A 703 -10.02 -9.93 23.86
CA ALA A 703 -9.57 -10.94 24.82
C ALA A 703 -8.05 -11.09 24.93
N LEU A 704 -7.24 -10.56 23.99
CA LEU A 704 -5.78 -10.70 24.01
C LEU A 704 -5.14 -10.24 25.34
N PRO A 705 -3.96 -10.75 25.74
CA PRO A 705 -3.33 -10.37 27.00
C PRO A 705 -2.91 -8.89 27.03
N ASN A 706 -3.04 -8.25 28.19
CA ASN A 706 -2.59 -6.88 28.39
C ASN A 706 -1.11 -6.82 28.84
N THR A 707 -0.17 -7.14 27.96
CA THR A 707 1.28 -7.09 28.24
C THR A 707 2.03 -6.17 27.28
N THR A 708 3.21 -5.69 27.69
CA THR A 708 4.07 -4.85 26.84
C THR A 708 4.51 -5.60 25.57
N GLU A 709 4.72 -6.91 25.65
CA GLU A 709 5.08 -7.74 24.50
C GLU A 709 3.96 -7.81 23.47
N VAL A 710 2.71 -7.98 23.92
CA VAL A 710 1.55 -7.99 23.03
C VAL A 710 1.34 -6.61 22.41
N LYS A 711 1.62 -5.54 23.15
CA LYS A 711 1.61 -4.17 22.61
C LYS A 711 2.58 -4.00 21.44
N ASP A 712 3.82 -4.46 21.57
CA ASP A 712 4.82 -4.38 20.51
C ASP A 712 4.39 -5.14 19.25
N VAL A 713 3.77 -6.31 19.43
CA VAL A 713 3.21 -7.12 18.35
C VAL A 713 2.05 -6.39 17.67
N ILE A 714 1.11 -5.82 18.43
CA ILE A 714 -0.03 -5.09 17.85
C ILE A 714 0.45 -3.86 17.06
N VAL A 715 1.43 -3.11 17.58
CA VAL A 715 2.02 -1.96 16.86
C VAL A 715 2.65 -2.42 15.54
N TYR A 716 3.35 -3.55 15.54
CA TYR A 716 3.89 -4.16 14.32
C TYR A 716 2.79 -4.60 13.35
N THR A 717 1.76 -5.30 13.83
CA THR A 717 0.64 -5.76 13.00
C THR A 717 -0.10 -4.58 12.36
N LEU A 718 -0.36 -3.51 13.12
CA LEU A 718 -1.04 -2.31 12.62
C LEU A 718 -0.29 -1.63 11.47
N SER A 719 1.04 -1.71 11.41
CA SER A 719 1.82 -1.11 10.32
C SER A 719 1.91 -1.99 9.07
N HIS A 720 1.53 -3.26 9.15
CA HIS A 720 1.56 -4.21 8.03
C HIS A 720 0.16 -4.55 7.48
N LEU A 721 -0.90 -4.20 8.20
CA LEU A 721 -2.28 -4.34 7.71
C LEU A 721 -2.67 -3.16 6.82
N PHE A 722 -3.26 -3.46 5.66
CA PHE A 722 -3.76 -2.44 4.73
C PHE A 722 -4.95 -1.66 5.30
N ASP A 723 -5.87 -2.34 6.01
CA ASP A 723 -6.99 -1.73 6.73
C ASP A 723 -7.14 -2.36 8.12
N PRO A 724 -6.51 -1.79 9.16
CA PRO A 724 -6.51 -2.40 10.48
C PRO A 724 -7.87 -2.26 11.18
N PRO A 725 -8.43 -3.36 11.74
CA PRO A 725 -9.72 -3.36 12.44
C PRO A 725 -9.77 -2.35 13.59
N LYS A 726 -10.95 -1.76 13.80
CA LYS A 726 -11.18 -0.81 14.91
C LYS A 726 -10.92 -1.46 16.28
N ALA A 727 -11.27 -2.74 16.46
CA ALA A 727 -11.00 -3.48 17.69
C ALA A 727 -9.50 -3.58 18.00
N LEU A 728 -8.64 -3.74 16.99
CA LEU A 728 -7.18 -3.82 17.18
C LEU A 728 -6.61 -2.48 17.63
N ARG A 729 -7.08 -1.37 17.05
CA ARG A 729 -6.72 -0.01 17.50
C ARG A 729 -7.22 0.27 18.92
N LYS A 730 -8.45 -0.17 19.23
CA LYS A 730 -9.00 -0.09 20.60
C LYS A 730 -8.17 -0.90 21.59
N LYS A 731 -7.70 -2.09 21.20
CA LYS A 731 -6.83 -2.91 22.04
C LYS A 731 -5.50 -2.22 22.33
N LEU A 732 -4.89 -1.57 21.32
CA LEU A 732 -3.69 -0.75 21.53
C LEU A 732 -3.96 0.41 22.50
N PHE A 733 -5.13 1.04 22.41
CA PHE A 733 -5.55 2.07 23.35
C PHE A 733 -5.59 1.51 24.79
N ASP A 734 -6.29 0.40 25.00
CA ASP A 734 -6.42 -0.21 26.32
C ASP A 734 -5.05 -0.58 26.91
N LEU A 735 -4.17 -1.19 26.10
CA LEU A 735 -2.78 -1.51 26.47
C LEU A 735 -1.94 -0.28 26.86
N SER A 736 -2.19 0.86 26.23
CA SER A 736 -1.44 2.09 26.49
C SER A 736 -1.97 2.85 27.71
N THR A 737 -3.24 2.63 28.06
CA THR A 737 -3.89 3.27 29.22
C THR A 737 -3.95 2.40 30.48
N ALA A 738 -3.73 1.08 30.37
CA ALA A 738 -3.81 0.14 31.50
C ALA A 738 -2.68 0.31 32.54
N GLY A 739 -1.64 1.10 32.23
CA GLY A 739 -0.33 1.10 32.90
C GLY A 739 0.05 2.35 33.72
N THR A 740 -0.89 3.11 34.29
CA THR A 740 -0.56 4.14 35.32
C THR A 740 -0.89 3.71 36.76
N SER A 741 -1.33 2.46 36.98
CA SER A 741 -1.52 1.93 38.34
C SER A 741 -0.67 0.66 38.58
N ASN A 742 0.30 0.77 39.48
CA ASN A 742 1.11 -0.36 39.95
C ASN A 742 0.22 -1.47 40.53
N ALA A 743 0.57 -2.72 40.26
CA ALA A 743 -0.20 -3.93 40.60
C ALA A 743 -0.58 -4.09 42.09
N VAL A 744 0.07 -3.36 43.00
CA VAL A 744 -0.25 -3.34 44.44
C VAL A 744 -1.55 -2.57 44.75
N ARG A 745 -2.01 -1.69 43.86
CA ARG A 745 -3.21 -0.83 44.07
C ARG A 745 -4.53 -1.41 43.54
N ARG A 746 -4.56 -2.62 42.98
CA ARG A 746 -5.80 -3.22 42.41
C ARG A 746 -6.96 -3.35 43.40
N LYS A 747 -6.72 -3.34 44.72
CA LYS A 747 -7.77 -3.37 45.75
C LYS A 747 -8.37 -1.99 46.13
N ARG A 748 -7.84 -0.87 45.62
CA ARG A 748 -8.39 0.49 45.85
C ARG A 748 -8.64 1.29 44.55
N ALA A 749 -8.56 0.66 43.39
CA ALA A 749 -8.58 1.31 42.08
C ALA A 749 -9.93 1.20 41.36
N ALA A 750 -11.05 1.22 42.09
CA ALA A 750 -12.38 1.28 41.48
C ALA A 750 -12.75 2.69 40.98
N ASP A 751 -12.06 3.75 41.43
CA ASP A 751 -12.47 5.15 41.20
C ASP A 751 -11.44 6.07 40.49
N SER A 752 -10.24 5.60 40.11
CA SER A 752 -9.29 6.45 39.38
C SER A 752 -9.48 6.33 37.87
N ILE A 753 -10.36 7.15 37.30
CA ILE A 753 -10.43 7.36 35.85
C ILE A 753 -9.06 7.92 35.38
N THR A 754 -8.36 7.16 34.53
CA THR A 754 -7.03 7.53 33.98
C THR A 754 -7.10 8.84 33.21
N GLU A 755 -6.27 9.82 33.59
CA GLU A 755 -6.15 11.10 32.88
C GLU A 755 -5.22 11.01 31.66
N PRO A 756 -5.51 11.72 30.56
CA PRO A 756 -4.59 11.86 29.44
C PRO A 756 -3.33 12.60 29.86
N THR A 757 -2.17 12.01 29.57
CA THR A 757 -0.87 12.68 29.71
C THR A 757 -0.27 12.89 28.32
N LEU A 758 0.64 13.85 28.15
CA LEU A 758 1.31 14.10 26.87
C LEU A 758 1.92 12.81 26.28
N ALA A 759 2.60 12.02 27.11
CA ALA A 759 3.24 10.78 26.69
C ALA A 759 2.24 9.75 26.12
N VAL A 760 1.03 9.66 26.69
CA VAL A 760 -0.05 8.77 26.25
C VAL A 760 -0.85 9.37 25.09
N ILE A 761 -0.91 10.69 24.95
CA ILE A 761 -1.48 11.30 23.75
C ILE A 761 -0.58 11.01 22.53
N GLU A 762 0.74 11.20 22.67
CA GLU A 762 1.72 10.93 21.61
C GLU A 762 1.91 9.45 21.33
N ASP A 763 2.08 8.63 22.39
CA ASP A 763 1.17 7.51 22.61
C ASP A 763 0.34 7.01 21.46
N LEU A 764 -0.92 7.41 21.53
CA LEU A 764 -2.08 6.92 20.83
C LEU A 764 -2.22 7.49 19.41
N GLU A 765 -1.58 8.62 19.08
CA GLU A 765 -1.72 9.27 17.77
C GLU A 765 -3.21 9.40 17.38
N ARG A 766 -3.65 8.79 16.27
CA ARG A 766 -5.08 8.78 15.86
C ARG A 766 -6.00 8.00 16.80
N ASP A 767 -5.45 7.11 17.63
CA ASP A 767 -6.20 6.28 18.57
C ASP A 767 -6.66 7.06 19.82
N ASN A 768 -6.31 8.36 19.94
CA ASN A 768 -6.89 9.24 20.96
C ASN A 768 -8.43 9.39 20.81
N VAL A 769 -9.00 9.00 19.67
CA VAL A 769 -10.45 8.93 19.46
C VAL A 769 -11.17 7.99 20.45
N PHE A 770 -10.46 7.09 21.13
CA PHE A 770 -11.04 6.15 22.08
C PHE A 770 -11.14 6.67 23.52
N TRP A 771 -10.62 7.87 23.84
CA TRP A 771 -10.82 8.48 25.15
C TRP A 771 -12.29 8.78 25.42
N SER A 772 -12.79 8.53 26.63
CA SER A 772 -14.13 9.02 26.98
C SER A 772 -14.13 10.56 27.14
N PRO A 773 -15.27 11.24 26.97
CA PRO A 773 -15.37 12.67 27.25
C PRO A 773 -14.93 13.03 28.67
N GLU A 774 -15.26 12.22 29.67
CA GLU A 774 -14.90 12.42 31.08
C GLU A 774 -13.40 12.28 31.32
N GLN A 775 -12.73 11.40 30.57
CA GLN A 775 -11.26 11.28 30.60
C GLN A 775 -10.60 12.51 29.98
N LEU A 776 -11.08 12.97 28.82
CA LEU A 776 -10.57 14.18 28.18
C LEU A 776 -10.75 15.43 29.05
N ASP A 777 -11.84 15.52 29.81
CA ASP A 777 -12.15 16.68 30.64
C ASP A 777 -11.18 16.84 31.82
N ARG A 778 -10.61 15.73 32.30
CA ARG A 778 -9.57 15.73 33.33
C ARG A 778 -8.22 16.23 32.84
N MET A 779 -8.02 16.35 31.53
CA MET A 779 -6.77 16.87 30.98
C MET A 779 -6.54 18.33 31.39
N SER A 780 -5.34 18.62 31.88
CA SER A 780 -4.93 19.99 32.21
C SER A 780 -4.75 20.84 30.95
N LYS A 781 -4.86 22.17 31.11
CA LYS A 781 -4.58 23.15 30.04
C LYS A 781 -3.20 22.95 29.41
N ASP A 782 -2.17 22.73 30.23
CA ASP A 782 -0.79 22.55 29.74
C ASP A 782 -0.63 21.25 28.96
N THR A 783 -1.25 20.16 29.41
CA THR A 783 -1.23 18.88 28.68
C THR A 783 -1.98 19.00 27.36
N PHE A 784 -3.13 19.68 27.34
CA PHE A 784 -3.88 19.96 26.12
C PHE A 784 -3.02 20.75 25.11
N LEU A 785 -2.41 21.86 25.54
CA LEU A 785 -1.54 22.67 24.68
C LEU A 785 -0.35 21.88 24.13
N ALA A 786 0.30 21.08 24.98
CA ALA A 786 1.44 20.26 24.56
C ALA A 786 1.03 19.11 23.61
N GLY A 787 -0.17 18.52 23.80
CA GLY A 787 -0.70 17.43 22.99
C GLY A 787 -1.41 17.88 21.71
N LEU A 788 -1.60 19.19 21.51
CA LEU A 788 -2.47 19.73 20.48
C LEU A 788 -2.05 19.36 19.06
N GLU A 789 -0.75 19.26 18.78
CA GLU A 789 -0.22 18.80 17.47
C GLU A 789 -0.67 17.38 17.11
N THR A 790 -0.95 16.53 18.11
CA THR A 790 -1.48 15.18 17.88
C THR A 790 -3.00 15.18 17.79
N LEU A 791 -3.67 15.93 18.67
CA LEU A 791 -5.13 15.95 18.76
C LEU A 791 -5.80 16.65 17.57
N GLU A 792 -5.18 17.72 17.03
CA GLU A 792 -5.77 18.53 15.96
C GLU A 792 -5.97 17.77 14.64
N GLU A 793 -5.17 16.72 14.39
CA GLU A 793 -5.17 15.95 13.13
C GLU A 793 -6.25 14.87 13.08
N ILE A 794 -7.02 14.69 14.15
CA ILE A 794 -7.98 13.60 14.33
C ILE A 794 -9.38 14.08 13.90
N PRO A 795 -9.90 13.64 12.74
CA PRO A 795 -11.20 14.09 12.24
C PRO A 795 -12.39 13.40 12.94
N ASP A 796 -12.16 12.27 13.60
CA ASP A 796 -13.19 11.32 14.00
C ASP A 796 -13.62 11.41 15.48
N PHE A 797 -13.26 12.49 16.18
CA PHE A 797 -13.80 12.73 17.52
C PHE A 797 -15.32 12.83 17.49
N SER A 798 -15.99 12.17 18.43
CA SER A 798 -17.43 12.31 18.62
C SER A 798 -17.81 13.72 19.09
N GLU A 799 -19.06 14.11 18.88
CA GLU A 799 -19.61 15.39 19.31
C GLU A 799 -19.36 15.68 20.80
N LYS A 800 -19.53 14.66 21.65
CA LYS A 800 -19.29 14.78 23.11
C LYS A 800 -17.81 15.03 23.42
N GLN A 801 -16.89 14.36 22.72
CA GLN A 801 -15.45 14.60 22.90
C GLN A 801 -15.07 16.01 22.39
N LEU A 802 -15.60 16.41 21.24
CA LEU A 802 -15.37 17.74 20.68
C LEU A 802 -15.88 18.85 21.61
N SER A 803 -17.02 18.67 22.28
CA SER A 803 -17.53 19.62 23.27
C SER A 803 -16.59 19.82 24.47
N VAL A 804 -15.92 18.75 24.91
CA VAL A 804 -14.90 18.83 25.97
C VAL A 804 -13.64 19.52 25.46
N LEU A 805 -13.14 19.11 24.29
CA LEU A 805 -11.93 19.66 23.70
C LEU A 805 -12.08 21.15 23.31
N SER A 806 -13.27 21.58 22.88
CA SER A 806 -13.55 22.98 22.57
C SER A 806 -13.60 23.85 23.83
N LYS A 807 -14.09 23.32 24.96
CA LYS A 807 -13.96 24.01 26.27
C LYS A 807 -12.51 24.17 26.67
N LYS A 808 -11.68 23.13 26.52
CA LYS A 808 -10.23 23.22 26.75
C LYS A 808 -9.55 24.23 25.82
N ALA A 809 -10.00 24.32 24.57
CA ALA A 809 -9.54 25.35 23.64
C ALA A 809 -9.87 26.77 24.14
N VAL A 810 -11.08 27.01 24.64
CA VAL A 810 -11.47 28.32 25.20
C VAL A 810 -10.68 28.64 26.48
N GLU A 811 -10.46 27.66 27.35
CA GLU A 811 -9.58 27.81 28.53
C GLU A 811 -8.14 28.14 28.12
N ALA A 812 -7.66 27.57 27.02
CA ALA A 812 -6.29 27.70 26.54
C ALA A 812 -6.03 29.03 25.81
N PHE A 813 -6.89 29.38 24.86
CA PHE A 813 -6.71 30.47 23.90
C PHE A 813 -7.62 31.68 24.18
N GLY A 814 -8.52 31.60 25.16
CA GLY A 814 -9.51 32.64 25.44
C GLY A 814 -10.82 32.46 24.65
N PRO A 815 -11.75 33.43 24.72
CA PRO A 815 -13.04 33.33 24.04
C PRO A 815 -12.85 33.30 22.53
N VAL A 816 -13.76 32.61 21.82
CA VAL A 816 -13.66 32.36 20.37
C VAL A 816 -13.53 33.66 19.56
N SER A 817 -14.24 34.72 19.96
CA SER A 817 -14.17 36.05 19.35
C SER A 817 -12.78 36.71 19.38
N GLN A 818 -11.87 36.25 20.24
CA GLN A 818 -10.52 36.78 20.38
C GLN A 818 -9.45 35.87 19.75
N MET A 819 -9.84 34.69 19.25
CA MET A 819 -8.91 33.75 18.63
C MET A 819 -8.37 34.32 17.30
N THR A 820 -7.08 34.11 17.07
CA THR A 820 -6.41 34.49 15.82
C THR A 820 -6.47 33.37 14.78
N GLU A 821 -6.14 33.67 13.52
CA GLU A 821 -6.03 32.65 12.47
C GLU A 821 -5.03 31.54 12.87
N ASP A 822 -3.94 31.90 13.55
CA ASP A 822 -2.94 30.94 14.04
C ASP A 822 -3.52 30.01 15.12
N ASP A 823 -4.41 30.50 15.97
CA ASP A 823 -5.06 29.69 17.00
C ASP A 823 -6.02 28.68 16.36
N VAL A 824 -6.84 29.14 15.39
CA VAL A 824 -7.76 28.28 14.64
C VAL A 824 -7.02 27.15 13.92
N LEU A 825 -5.90 27.51 13.28
CA LEU A 825 -5.04 26.56 12.61
C LEU A 825 -4.35 25.59 13.56
N GLN A 826 -4.09 25.99 14.81
CA GLN A 826 -3.57 25.12 15.85
C GLN A 826 -4.61 24.20 16.46
N LEU A 827 -5.89 24.56 16.39
CA LEU A 827 -6.98 23.72 16.88
C LEU A 827 -7.40 22.66 15.84
N GLY A 828 -7.18 22.93 14.54
CA GLY A 828 -7.46 21.97 13.47
C GLY A 828 -8.89 21.44 13.55
N CYS A 829 -9.08 20.11 13.53
CA CYS A 829 -10.41 19.52 13.59
C CYS A 829 -11.16 19.73 14.93
N ILE A 830 -10.52 20.24 15.99
CA ILE A 830 -11.18 20.50 17.28
C ILE A 830 -12.23 21.62 17.17
N ILE A 831 -12.07 22.55 16.22
CA ILE A 831 -13.00 23.68 16.07
C ILE A 831 -14.42 23.22 15.71
N GLN A 832 -14.60 21.99 15.23
CA GLN A 832 -15.91 21.36 15.04
C GLN A 832 -16.73 21.29 16.34
N GLY A 833 -16.10 21.40 17.51
CA GLY A 833 -16.77 21.45 18.81
C GLY A 833 -17.33 22.82 19.19
N PHE A 834 -17.14 23.86 18.37
CA PHE A 834 -17.73 25.17 18.59
C PHE A 834 -19.16 25.25 18.04
N SER A 835 -19.96 26.15 18.62
CA SER A 835 -21.30 26.43 18.13
C SER A 835 -21.25 27.08 16.73
N ASN A 836 -22.33 26.99 15.95
CA ASN A 836 -22.41 27.66 14.64
C ASN A 836 -22.16 29.17 14.75
N SER A 837 -22.67 29.83 15.81
CA SER A 837 -22.42 31.26 16.05
C SER A 837 -20.97 31.58 16.40
N ASP A 838 -20.26 30.68 17.07
CA ASP A 838 -18.84 30.82 17.37
C ASP A 838 -18.00 30.59 16.12
N LEU A 839 -18.35 29.60 15.30
CA LEU A 839 -17.69 29.34 14.02
C LEU A 839 -17.75 30.55 13.08
N GLU A 840 -18.89 31.24 13.00
CA GLU A 840 -19.06 32.47 12.20
C GLU A 840 -18.19 33.65 12.66
N GLN A 841 -17.67 33.61 13.89
CA GLN A 841 -16.79 34.65 14.43
C GLN A 841 -15.31 34.40 14.15
N LEU A 842 -14.94 33.18 13.74
CA LEU A 842 -13.53 32.80 13.55
C LEU A 842 -12.89 33.52 12.34
N PRO A 843 -11.61 33.92 12.44
CA PRO A 843 -10.85 34.47 11.32
C PRO A 843 -10.37 33.34 10.38
N LEU A 844 -11.26 32.83 9.54
CA LEU A 844 -10.97 31.71 8.62
C LEU A 844 -10.52 32.21 7.24
N SER A 845 -9.28 31.90 6.85
CA SER A 845 -8.76 32.11 5.50
C SER A 845 -9.02 30.92 4.59
N LEU A 846 -8.86 31.11 3.26
CA LEU A 846 -8.91 29.98 2.31
C LEU A 846 -7.80 28.95 2.54
N ASP A 847 -6.65 29.37 3.04
CA ASP A 847 -5.55 28.46 3.41
C ASP A 847 -5.88 27.65 4.68
N ALA A 848 -6.67 28.22 5.60
CA ALA A 848 -7.11 27.51 6.80
C ALA A 848 -8.17 26.44 6.47
N VAL A 849 -9.20 26.80 5.70
CA VAL A 849 -10.27 25.85 5.36
C VAL A 849 -9.79 24.69 4.47
N GLU A 850 -8.81 24.91 3.59
CA GLU A 850 -8.20 23.83 2.81
C GLU A 850 -7.48 22.78 3.70
N GLU A 851 -7.05 23.18 4.90
CA GLU A 851 -6.51 22.25 5.90
C GLU A 851 -7.61 21.50 6.65
N LEU A 852 -8.75 22.16 6.86
CA LEU A 852 -9.89 21.66 7.63
C LEU A 852 -10.88 20.80 6.81
N ALA A 853 -10.76 20.80 5.48
CA ALA A 853 -11.70 20.11 4.59
C ALA A 853 -11.79 18.58 4.80
N LEU A 854 -10.83 17.96 5.50
CA LEU A 854 -10.82 16.53 5.82
C LEU A 854 -11.51 16.19 7.16
N CYS A 855 -11.94 17.18 7.93
CA CYS A 855 -12.70 16.97 9.16
C CYS A 855 -14.16 16.60 8.85
N ASN A 856 -14.89 16.06 9.84
CA ASN A 856 -16.25 15.54 9.68
C ASN A 856 -17.32 16.60 9.96
N TRP A 857 -17.38 17.61 9.10
CA TRP A 857 -18.32 18.73 9.21
C TRP A 857 -19.78 18.33 8.96
N THR A 858 -20.68 18.96 9.71
CA THR A 858 -22.13 18.93 9.44
C THR A 858 -22.53 20.03 8.44
N ASP A 859 -23.69 19.88 7.78
CA ASP A 859 -24.19 20.88 6.83
C ASP A 859 -24.30 22.29 7.42
N SER A 860 -24.83 22.41 8.64
CA SER A 860 -24.98 23.72 9.30
C SER A 860 -23.63 24.34 9.65
N GLN A 861 -22.65 23.52 10.03
CA GLN A 861 -21.32 24.03 10.32
C GLN A 861 -20.60 24.46 9.03
N MET A 862 -20.79 23.75 7.92
CA MET A 862 -20.23 24.17 6.63
C MET A 862 -20.77 25.52 6.19
N GLU A 863 -22.06 25.81 6.43
CA GLU A 863 -22.65 27.13 6.20
C GLU A 863 -21.98 28.21 7.08
N SER A 864 -21.83 27.95 8.38
CA SER A 864 -21.17 28.89 9.30
C SER A 864 -19.69 29.12 8.96
N VAL A 865 -18.96 28.08 8.57
CA VAL A 865 -17.57 28.19 8.10
C VAL A 865 -17.49 29.00 6.80
N TRP A 866 -18.40 28.79 5.85
CA TRP A 866 -18.46 29.61 4.65
C TRP A 866 -18.68 31.09 4.98
N LYS A 867 -19.64 31.42 5.85
CA LYS A 867 -19.89 32.81 6.29
C LYS A 867 -18.66 33.44 6.94
N ALA A 868 -17.95 32.68 7.79
CA ALA A 868 -16.71 33.13 8.41
C ALA A 868 -15.64 33.46 7.36
N VAL A 869 -15.44 32.59 6.37
CA VAL A 869 -14.49 32.83 5.25
C VAL A 869 -14.90 34.04 4.42
N ALA A 870 -16.16 34.11 4.00
CA ALA A 870 -16.69 35.19 3.18
C ALA A 870 -16.51 36.55 3.88
N LYS A 871 -16.76 36.61 5.20
CA LYS A 871 -16.56 37.80 6.02
C LYS A 871 -15.09 38.15 6.22
N HIS A 872 -14.24 37.16 6.51
CA HIS A 872 -12.83 37.39 6.82
C HIS A 872 -12.01 37.84 5.60
N GLU A 873 -12.31 37.26 4.43
CA GLU A 873 -11.60 37.51 3.16
C GLU A 873 -12.30 38.54 2.26
N ASP A 874 -13.46 39.08 2.67
CA ASP A 874 -14.36 39.90 1.83
C ASP A 874 -14.64 39.23 0.47
N LEU A 875 -14.84 37.92 0.50
CA LEU A 875 -14.96 37.07 -0.70
C LEU A 875 -16.42 36.86 -1.06
N LYS A 876 -16.81 37.29 -2.28
CA LYS A 876 -18.15 37.07 -2.83
C LYS A 876 -18.16 35.89 -3.82
N PRO A 877 -19.28 35.14 -3.93
CA PRO A 877 -19.39 34.01 -4.86
C PRO A 877 -18.99 34.34 -6.31
N GLN A 878 -19.38 35.50 -6.84
CA GLN A 878 -19.06 35.91 -8.22
C GLN A 878 -17.56 36.09 -8.47
N GLN A 879 -16.77 36.34 -7.42
CA GLN A 879 -15.32 36.54 -7.49
C GLN A 879 -14.55 35.22 -7.38
N MET A 880 -15.24 34.10 -7.14
CA MET A 880 -14.59 32.81 -6.95
C MET A 880 -14.14 32.19 -8.28
N GLY A 881 -12.81 32.08 -8.45
CA GLY A 881 -12.18 31.27 -9.50
C GLY A 881 -11.94 29.81 -9.06
N ALA A 882 -11.30 29.05 -9.93
CA ALA A 882 -11.10 27.61 -9.71
C ALA A 882 -10.26 27.32 -8.47
N SER A 883 -9.17 28.07 -8.23
CA SER A 883 -8.34 27.88 -7.02
C SER A 883 -9.07 28.18 -5.71
N HIS A 884 -10.05 29.09 -5.71
CA HIS A 884 -10.90 29.36 -4.54
C HIS A 884 -11.84 28.18 -4.26
N MET A 885 -12.50 27.64 -5.29
CA MET A 885 -13.39 26.47 -5.16
C MET A 885 -12.65 25.23 -4.68
N VAL A 886 -11.45 24.95 -5.22
CA VAL A 886 -10.61 23.82 -4.76
C VAL A 886 -10.20 23.98 -3.29
N ALA A 887 -9.98 25.21 -2.81
CA ALA A 887 -9.69 25.49 -1.40
C ALA A 887 -10.85 25.14 -0.48
N LEU A 888 -12.05 25.59 -0.85
CA LEU A 888 -13.26 25.37 -0.07
C LEU A 888 -13.60 23.88 -0.03
N ASN A 889 -13.36 23.15 -1.11
CA ASN A 889 -13.63 21.72 -1.21
C ASN A 889 -15.06 21.37 -0.72
N CYS A 890 -15.22 20.74 0.44
CA CYS A 890 -16.54 20.42 1.03
C CYS A 890 -17.35 21.66 1.47
N PHE A 891 -16.69 22.75 1.85
CA PHE A 891 -17.38 23.97 2.29
C PHE A 891 -18.17 24.67 1.17
N ILE A 892 -17.98 24.28 -0.09
CA ILE A 892 -18.87 24.71 -1.19
C ILE A 892 -20.33 24.33 -0.93
N CYS A 893 -20.58 23.27 -0.14
CA CYS A 893 -21.91 22.80 0.23
C CYS A 893 -22.58 23.63 1.32
N GLY A 894 -21.84 24.55 1.96
CA GLY A 894 -22.38 25.54 2.89
C GLY A 894 -23.03 26.74 2.20
N LEU A 895 -22.81 26.94 0.90
CA LEU A 895 -23.41 28.03 0.16
C LEU A 895 -24.93 27.81 0.02
N ASN A 896 -25.68 28.92 0.05
CA ASN A 896 -27.10 28.88 -0.28
C ASN A 896 -27.33 28.87 -1.80
N SER A 897 -28.58 28.65 -2.22
CA SER A 897 -28.92 28.53 -3.64
C SER A 897 -28.61 29.79 -4.45
N ASP A 898 -28.79 30.98 -3.88
CA ASP A 898 -28.50 32.25 -4.57
C ASP A 898 -27.00 32.45 -4.77
N GLU A 899 -26.20 32.11 -3.76
CA GLU A 899 -24.74 32.13 -3.84
C GLU A 899 -24.20 31.11 -4.85
N ILE A 900 -24.77 29.89 -4.88
CA ILE A 900 -24.39 28.86 -5.87
C ILE A 900 -24.68 29.34 -7.29
N ASN A 901 -25.84 29.97 -7.51
CA ASN A 901 -26.23 30.50 -8.83
C ASN A 901 -25.32 31.65 -9.31
N GLN A 902 -24.58 32.27 -8.40
CA GLN A 902 -23.62 33.33 -8.72
C GLN A 902 -22.23 32.80 -9.09
N LEU A 903 -21.96 31.50 -8.88
CA LEU A 903 -20.67 30.88 -9.20
C LEU A 903 -20.47 30.73 -10.71
N ASN A 904 -19.23 30.90 -11.16
CA ASN A 904 -18.88 30.74 -12.56
C ASN A 904 -18.76 29.25 -12.95
N ALA A 905 -19.62 28.80 -13.87
CA ALA A 905 -19.66 27.41 -14.33
C ALA A 905 -18.34 26.92 -14.97
N ALA A 906 -17.60 27.79 -15.67
CA ALA A 906 -16.31 27.42 -16.26
C ALA A 906 -15.20 27.28 -15.20
N ALA A 907 -15.21 28.13 -14.17
CA ALA A 907 -14.32 27.99 -13.02
C ALA A 907 -14.61 26.70 -12.23
N PHE A 908 -15.89 26.38 -12.01
CA PHE A 908 -16.29 25.12 -11.39
C PHE A 908 -15.83 23.91 -12.22
N ARG A 909 -16.02 23.95 -13.54
CA ARG A 909 -15.55 22.91 -14.46
C ARG A 909 -14.05 22.65 -14.35
N ASP A 910 -13.24 23.70 -14.22
CA ASP A 910 -11.79 23.58 -14.06
C ASP A 910 -11.37 23.12 -12.65
N ALA A 911 -12.18 23.39 -11.62
CA ALA A 911 -11.90 23.06 -10.23
C ALA A 911 -12.29 21.64 -9.84
N VAL A 912 -13.43 21.14 -10.33
CA VAL A 912 -14.15 20.00 -9.72
C VAL A 912 -13.32 18.72 -9.59
N GLY A 913 -12.52 18.36 -10.60
CA GLY A 913 -11.65 17.16 -10.53
C GLY A 913 -10.50 17.27 -9.51
N SER A 914 -10.24 18.46 -8.96
CA SER A 914 -9.28 18.69 -7.88
C SER A 914 -9.92 18.77 -6.49
N MET A 915 -11.26 18.77 -6.41
CA MET A 915 -12.02 18.77 -5.16
C MET A 915 -12.23 17.33 -4.69
N GLU A 916 -11.26 16.81 -3.93
CA GLU A 916 -11.28 15.41 -3.50
C GLU A 916 -12.09 15.20 -2.21
N ASN A 917 -12.78 14.06 -2.13
CA ASN A 917 -13.50 13.61 -0.93
C ASN A 917 -14.53 14.63 -0.41
N VAL A 918 -15.22 15.34 -1.30
CA VAL A 918 -16.37 16.19 -0.95
C VAL A 918 -17.44 15.32 -0.29
N ARG A 919 -17.59 15.44 1.04
CA ARG A 919 -18.59 14.73 1.84
C ARG A 919 -19.69 15.70 2.24
N CYS A 920 -20.73 15.78 1.42
CA CYS A 920 -21.89 16.63 1.67
C CYS A 920 -23.15 15.77 1.76
N SER A 921 -24.15 16.23 2.48
CA SER A 921 -25.47 15.58 2.44
C SER A 921 -26.07 15.66 1.04
N PHE A 922 -27.02 14.76 0.75
CA PHE A 922 -27.81 14.82 -0.47
C PHE A 922 -28.48 16.20 -0.65
N LYS A 923 -29.05 16.78 0.41
CA LYS A 923 -29.72 18.08 0.37
C LYS A 923 -28.77 19.20 -0.03
N ALA A 924 -27.53 19.17 0.45
CA ALA A 924 -26.54 20.19 0.07
C ALA A 924 -26.08 20.00 -1.39
N LEU A 925 -25.87 18.75 -1.83
CA LEU A 925 -25.50 18.46 -3.22
C LEU A 925 -26.62 18.81 -4.21
N GLU A 926 -27.88 18.63 -3.81
CA GLU A 926 -29.03 19.01 -4.63
C GLU A 926 -29.06 20.53 -4.92
N LYS A 927 -28.61 21.37 -3.97
CA LYS A 927 -28.45 22.82 -4.22
C LYS A 927 -27.34 23.11 -5.23
N VAL A 928 -26.29 22.30 -5.28
CA VAL A 928 -25.14 22.46 -6.20
C VAL A 928 -25.45 21.92 -7.60
N LYS A 929 -26.42 21.02 -7.74
CA LYS A 929 -26.82 20.41 -9.01
C LYS A 929 -26.99 21.42 -10.18
N PRO A 930 -27.66 22.58 -10.05
CA PRO A 930 -27.80 23.52 -11.17
C PRO A 930 -26.45 24.00 -11.72
N LEU A 931 -25.45 24.19 -10.86
CA LEU A 931 -24.10 24.54 -11.26
C LEU A 931 -23.41 23.37 -11.99
N VAL A 932 -23.61 22.13 -11.55
CA VAL A 932 -23.11 20.93 -12.22
C VAL A 932 -23.67 20.82 -13.64
N LEU A 933 -25.00 20.95 -13.79
CA LEU A 933 -25.67 20.87 -15.09
C LEU A 933 -25.28 22.05 -16.00
N SER A 934 -25.13 23.26 -15.45
CA SER A 934 -24.62 24.42 -16.20
C SER A 934 -23.17 24.21 -16.67
N ALA A 935 -22.35 23.58 -15.83
CA ALA A 935 -20.95 23.31 -16.15
C ALA A 935 -20.76 22.14 -17.11
N ARG A 936 -21.60 21.10 -17.11
CA ARG A 936 -21.37 19.85 -17.86
C ARG A 936 -22.44 19.50 -18.89
N GLY A 937 -23.56 20.20 -18.92
CA GLY A 937 -24.70 19.87 -19.77
C GLY A 937 -25.48 18.65 -19.27
N ASP A 938 -26.23 18.04 -20.18
CA ASP A 938 -27.15 16.94 -19.88
C ASP A 938 -26.41 15.63 -19.52
N PRO A 939 -26.78 14.94 -18.41
CA PRO A 939 -26.13 13.69 -17.99
C PRO A 939 -26.13 12.56 -19.01
N SER A 940 -27.08 12.55 -19.94
CA SER A 940 -27.12 11.56 -21.04
C SER A 940 -25.96 11.71 -22.04
N THR A 941 -25.27 12.85 -22.04
CA THR A 941 -24.15 13.16 -22.94
C THR A 941 -22.77 13.03 -22.30
N TRP A 942 -22.71 12.70 -21.01
CA TRP A 942 -21.44 12.65 -20.29
C TRP A 942 -20.58 11.45 -20.69
N GLU A 943 -19.26 11.66 -20.72
CA GLU A 943 -18.28 10.61 -20.95
C GLU A 943 -17.58 10.20 -19.63
N GLU A 944 -16.67 9.23 -19.74
CA GLU A 944 -15.94 8.64 -18.61
C GLU A 944 -15.15 9.69 -17.81
N ALA A 945 -14.60 10.70 -18.49
CA ALA A 945 -13.81 11.74 -17.85
C ALA A 945 -14.68 12.66 -16.98
N GLU A 946 -15.84 13.09 -17.48
CA GLU A 946 -16.77 13.95 -16.74
C GLU A 946 -17.29 13.26 -15.49
N VAL A 947 -17.72 12.00 -15.61
CA VAL A 947 -18.20 11.20 -14.47
C VAL A 947 -17.11 11.00 -13.42
N SER A 948 -15.88 10.70 -13.87
CA SER A 948 -14.75 10.53 -12.96
C SER A 948 -14.36 11.84 -12.26
N GLU A 949 -14.40 12.98 -12.94
CA GLU A 949 -14.09 14.29 -12.34
C GLU A 949 -15.14 14.78 -11.35
N LEU A 950 -16.43 14.59 -11.65
CA LEU A 950 -17.51 15.07 -10.79
C LEU A 950 -17.52 14.35 -9.44
N GLY A 951 -17.06 13.09 -9.39
CA GLY A 951 -16.92 12.34 -8.15
C GLY A 951 -18.20 12.37 -7.31
N ASN A 952 -18.10 12.84 -6.07
CA ASN A 952 -19.23 12.85 -5.13
C ASN A 952 -20.33 13.87 -5.46
N PHE A 953 -20.09 14.86 -6.33
CA PHE A 953 -21.13 15.80 -6.74
C PHE A 953 -22.28 15.12 -7.50
N LEU A 954 -22.02 13.96 -8.10
CA LEU A 954 -23.03 13.15 -8.80
C LEU A 954 -24.14 12.67 -7.87
N ALA A 955 -23.87 12.52 -6.57
CA ALA A 955 -24.89 12.08 -5.63
C ALA A 955 -26.04 13.09 -5.46
N GLY A 956 -25.85 14.37 -5.83
CA GLY A 956 -26.91 15.39 -5.82
C GLY A 956 -27.88 15.33 -7.00
N LEU A 957 -27.64 14.45 -7.97
CA LEU A 957 -28.54 14.25 -9.10
C LEU A 957 -29.80 13.46 -8.68
N THR A 958 -30.90 13.72 -9.38
CA THR A 958 -32.15 12.97 -9.24
C THR A 958 -32.02 11.57 -9.82
N GLY A 959 -32.89 10.64 -9.40
CA GLY A 959 -32.95 9.30 -9.98
C GLY A 959 -33.10 9.29 -11.50
N LYS A 960 -33.89 10.21 -12.08
CA LYS A 960 -34.08 10.33 -13.53
C LYS A 960 -32.79 10.78 -14.24
N GLU A 961 -32.09 11.76 -13.69
CA GLU A 961 -30.82 12.24 -14.24
C GLU A 961 -29.75 11.15 -14.17
N LEU A 962 -29.65 10.43 -13.05
CA LEU A 962 -28.73 9.30 -12.90
C LEU A 962 -29.07 8.16 -13.88
N ALA A 963 -30.35 7.83 -14.00
CA ALA A 963 -30.84 6.80 -14.93
C ALA A 963 -30.64 7.18 -16.41
N SER A 964 -30.47 8.46 -16.73
CA SER A 964 -30.19 8.91 -18.10
C SER A 964 -28.72 8.72 -18.52
N MET A 965 -27.80 8.52 -17.57
CA MET A 965 -26.38 8.35 -17.87
C MET A 965 -26.10 7.05 -18.65
N PRO A 966 -25.19 7.05 -19.63
CA PRO A 966 -24.81 5.84 -20.34
C PRO A 966 -24.26 4.74 -19.40
N PRO A 967 -24.61 3.45 -19.59
CA PRO A 967 -24.04 2.38 -18.77
C PRO A 967 -22.50 2.30 -18.81
N SER A 968 -21.89 2.71 -19.93
CA SER A 968 -20.43 2.66 -20.14
C SER A 968 -19.62 3.57 -19.22
N VAL A 969 -20.23 4.62 -18.66
CA VAL A 969 -19.53 5.58 -17.79
C VAL A 969 -19.61 5.20 -16.30
N LEU A 970 -20.49 4.27 -15.93
CA LEU A 970 -20.69 3.86 -14.53
C LEU A 970 -19.48 3.19 -13.84
N PRO A 971 -18.58 2.47 -14.53
CA PRO A 971 -17.31 2.04 -13.95
C PRO A 971 -16.40 3.19 -13.49
N PHE A 972 -16.60 4.40 -14.01
CA PHE A 972 -15.82 5.60 -13.69
C PHE A 972 -16.40 6.41 -12.54
N LEU A 973 -17.55 5.99 -11.98
CA LEU A 973 -18.05 6.57 -10.74
C LEU A 973 -17.04 6.36 -9.61
N SER A 974 -16.86 7.40 -8.80
CA SER A 974 -16.09 7.27 -7.56
C SER A 974 -16.79 6.31 -6.61
N LYS A 975 -16.03 5.35 -6.06
CA LYS A 975 -16.50 4.41 -5.03
C LYS A 975 -17.12 5.13 -3.82
N THR A 976 -16.60 6.31 -3.47
CA THR A 976 -17.10 7.12 -2.35
C THR A 976 -18.37 7.89 -2.67
N CYS A 977 -18.75 8.01 -3.94
CA CYS A 977 -20.01 8.64 -4.35
C CYS A 977 -21.20 7.70 -4.14
N ILE A 978 -21.02 6.39 -4.39
CA ILE A 978 -22.10 5.41 -4.36
C ILE A 978 -22.88 5.42 -3.03
N PRO A 979 -22.23 5.40 -1.84
CA PRO A 979 -22.96 5.42 -0.57
C PRO A 979 -23.71 6.72 -0.28
N LEU A 980 -23.42 7.81 -1.00
CA LEU A 980 -24.05 9.12 -0.82
C LEU A 980 -25.34 9.28 -1.64
N ILE A 981 -25.59 8.39 -2.61
CA ILE A 981 -26.81 8.44 -3.44
C ILE A 981 -27.99 7.90 -2.61
N PRO A 982 -29.13 8.59 -2.52
CA PRO A 982 -30.28 8.08 -1.79
C PRO A 982 -30.80 6.72 -2.34
N PRO A 983 -31.33 5.82 -1.48
CA PRO A 983 -31.87 4.52 -1.92
C PRO A 983 -32.88 4.62 -3.06
N GLU A 984 -33.78 5.60 -3.02
CA GLU A 984 -34.78 5.88 -4.05
C GLU A 984 -34.18 6.29 -5.39
N ASN A 985 -33.03 6.99 -5.37
CA ASN A 985 -32.32 7.38 -6.60
C ASN A 985 -31.51 6.22 -7.18
N ILE A 986 -30.96 5.34 -6.34
CA ILE A 986 -30.34 4.07 -6.79
C ILE A 986 -31.39 3.15 -7.42
N ALA A 987 -32.60 3.09 -6.87
CA ALA A 987 -33.69 2.29 -7.43
C ALA A 987 -34.15 2.75 -8.83
N ALA A 988 -33.79 3.96 -9.27
CA ALA A 988 -34.04 4.44 -10.62
C ALA A 988 -33.10 3.84 -11.68
N PHE A 989 -31.98 3.22 -11.29
CA PHE A 989 -31.03 2.63 -12.23
C PHE A 989 -31.65 1.43 -12.94
N SER A 990 -31.48 1.34 -14.25
CA SER A 990 -31.85 0.13 -14.99
C SER A 990 -30.99 -1.07 -14.58
N ALA A 991 -31.49 -2.29 -14.84
CA ALA A 991 -30.70 -3.51 -14.67
C ALA A 991 -29.38 -3.46 -15.47
N ALA A 992 -29.40 -2.90 -16.69
CA ALA A 992 -28.20 -2.73 -17.52
C ALA A 992 -27.16 -1.79 -16.86
N GLN A 993 -27.63 -0.71 -16.24
CA GLN A 993 -26.75 0.22 -15.50
C GLN A 993 -26.14 -0.45 -14.27
N LEU A 994 -26.93 -1.16 -13.46
CA LEU A 994 -26.43 -1.86 -12.29
C LEU A 994 -25.40 -2.93 -12.66
N SER A 995 -25.62 -3.68 -13.74
CA SER A 995 -24.65 -4.64 -14.26
C SER A 995 -23.35 -3.98 -14.76
N SER A 996 -23.43 -2.71 -15.19
CA SER A 996 -22.27 -1.97 -15.72
C SER A 996 -21.48 -1.21 -14.66
N LEU A 997 -21.93 -1.12 -13.40
CA LEU A 997 -21.17 -0.48 -12.30
C LEU A 997 -19.77 -1.09 -12.11
N GLY A 998 -19.66 -2.39 -12.38
CA GLY A 998 -18.49 -3.19 -12.10
C GLY A 998 -18.29 -3.52 -10.63
N PRO A 999 -17.36 -4.45 -10.34
CA PRO A 999 -17.30 -5.14 -9.05
C PRO A 999 -16.96 -4.21 -7.89
N ASP A 1000 -16.11 -3.22 -8.15
CA ASP A 1000 -15.67 -2.30 -7.13
C ASP A 1000 -16.76 -1.31 -6.71
N ASN A 1001 -17.51 -0.75 -7.66
CA ASN A 1001 -18.59 0.20 -7.36
C ASN A 1001 -19.84 -0.53 -6.85
N ALA A 1002 -20.15 -1.70 -7.41
CA ALA A 1002 -21.25 -2.56 -6.93
C ALA A 1002 -21.07 -2.95 -5.45
N ALA A 1003 -19.84 -3.26 -5.03
CA ALA A 1003 -19.54 -3.59 -3.64
C ALA A 1003 -19.76 -2.42 -2.66
N MET A 1004 -19.82 -1.17 -3.14
CA MET A 1004 -20.03 0.01 -2.29
C MET A 1004 -21.50 0.28 -1.95
N LEU A 1005 -22.46 -0.41 -2.59
CA LEU A 1005 -23.88 -0.20 -2.30
C LEU A 1005 -24.22 -0.60 -0.86
N THR A 1006 -24.89 0.31 -0.15
CA THR A 1006 -25.31 0.11 1.24
C THR A 1006 -26.46 -0.89 1.35
N VAL A 1007 -26.69 -1.42 2.57
CA VAL A 1007 -27.81 -2.32 2.85
C VAL A 1007 -29.16 -1.67 2.51
N GLN A 1008 -29.32 -0.37 2.81
CA GLN A 1008 -30.54 0.37 2.54
C GLN A 1008 -30.77 0.55 1.03
N GLN A 1009 -29.72 0.88 0.26
CA GLN A 1009 -29.81 0.98 -1.19
C GLN A 1009 -30.19 -0.37 -1.83
N ARG A 1010 -29.60 -1.47 -1.36
CA ARG A 1010 -29.90 -2.83 -1.85
C ARG A 1010 -31.34 -3.26 -1.55
N ALA A 1011 -31.87 -2.84 -0.40
CA ALA A 1011 -33.25 -3.13 -0.01
C ALA A 1011 -34.27 -2.40 -0.89
N ALA A 1012 -33.92 -1.23 -1.46
CA ALA A 1012 -34.79 -0.46 -2.34
C ALA A 1012 -34.86 -1.01 -3.79
N LEU A 1013 -33.98 -1.95 -4.16
CA LEU A 1013 -33.95 -2.54 -5.50
C LEU A 1013 -35.07 -3.56 -5.71
N THR A 1014 -35.49 -3.75 -6.96
CA THR A 1014 -36.29 -4.90 -7.42
C THR A 1014 -35.43 -6.18 -7.48
N ASP A 1015 -36.07 -7.34 -7.64
CA ASP A 1015 -35.35 -8.61 -7.79
C ASP A 1015 -34.45 -8.64 -9.04
N GLU A 1016 -34.94 -8.10 -10.15
CA GLU A 1016 -34.17 -8.00 -11.39
C GLU A 1016 -32.91 -7.13 -11.20
N GLN A 1017 -33.09 -5.97 -10.54
CA GLN A 1017 -31.98 -5.07 -10.21
C GLN A 1017 -30.99 -5.70 -9.23
N ARG A 1018 -31.46 -6.47 -8.22
CA ARG A 1018 -30.59 -7.21 -7.30
C ARG A 1018 -29.77 -8.26 -8.04
N ASN A 1019 -30.37 -9.00 -8.97
CA ASN A 1019 -29.65 -9.98 -9.80
C ASN A 1019 -28.61 -9.30 -10.71
N ALA A 1020 -28.95 -8.15 -11.28
CA ALA A 1020 -28.01 -7.35 -12.07
C ALA A 1020 -26.82 -6.84 -11.24
N LEU A 1021 -27.08 -6.39 -10.00
CA LEU A 1021 -26.06 -5.96 -9.06
C LEU A 1021 -25.14 -7.12 -8.62
N GLU A 1022 -25.72 -8.29 -8.31
CA GLU A 1022 -24.95 -9.48 -7.93
C GLU A 1022 -24.00 -9.91 -9.07
N ARG A 1023 -24.45 -9.84 -10.33
CA ARG A 1023 -23.57 -10.07 -11.50
C ARG A 1023 -22.41 -9.08 -11.55
N ALA A 1024 -22.66 -7.79 -11.29
CA ALA A 1024 -21.60 -6.78 -11.25
C ALA A 1024 -20.61 -7.03 -10.10
N GLU A 1025 -21.10 -7.28 -8.89
CA GLU A 1025 -20.29 -7.49 -7.67
C GLU A 1025 -19.42 -8.74 -7.75
N THR A 1026 -19.98 -9.84 -8.25
CA THR A 1026 -19.25 -11.10 -8.47
C THR A 1026 -18.37 -11.06 -9.71
N GLY A 1027 -18.68 -10.18 -10.66
CA GLY A 1027 -18.06 -10.19 -11.97
C GLY A 1027 -18.49 -11.39 -12.83
N SER A 1028 -19.71 -11.90 -12.68
CA SER A 1028 -20.24 -13.01 -13.48
C SER A 1028 -20.91 -12.50 -14.77
N ASP A 1029 -20.77 -13.23 -15.88
CA ASP A 1029 -21.35 -12.87 -17.19
C ASP A 1029 -22.60 -13.69 -17.56
N ASP A 1030 -23.19 -14.45 -16.63
CA ASP A 1030 -24.30 -15.37 -16.94
C ASP A 1030 -25.56 -14.62 -17.39
N GLY A 1031 -25.66 -14.51 -18.71
CA GLY A 1031 -26.82 -14.17 -19.53
C GLY A 1031 -26.80 -14.92 -20.86
N SER A 1032 -26.03 -16.01 -20.97
CA SER A 1032 -26.22 -17.01 -22.03
C SER A 1032 -27.14 -18.10 -21.50
N ASP A 1033 -28.42 -17.84 -21.65
CA ASP A 1033 -29.45 -18.83 -21.89
C ASP A 1033 -28.99 -19.70 -23.06
N ASP A 1034 -28.47 -20.90 -22.78
CA ASP A 1034 -28.32 -21.94 -23.77
C ASP A 1034 -29.13 -23.12 -23.23
N GLY A 1035 -30.32 -23.28 -23.79
CA GLY A 1035 -31.35 -24.18 -23.33
C GLY A 1035 -30.92 -25.63 -23.38
N SER A 1036 -30.61 -26.18 -22.21
CA SER A 1036 -30.76 -27.61 -21.94
C SER A 1036 -31.09 -27.77 -20.47
N GLY A 1037 -32.38 -27.97 -20.19
CA GLY A 1037 -32.86 -28.37 -18.88
C GLY A 1037 -32.31 -29.74 -18.52
N GLU A 1038 -31.25 -29.77 -17.73
CA GLU A 1038 -30.92 -30.89 -16.86
C GLU A 1038 -30.57 -30.33 -15.48
N GLU A 1039 -31.43 -30.63 -14.51
CA GLU A 1039 -31.19 -30.36 -13.10
C GLU A 1039 -29.89 -31.05 -12.63
N PRO A 1040 -28.92 -30.31 -12.05
CA PRO A 1040 -27.85 -30.94 -11.31
C PRO A 1040 -28.38 -31.33 -9.93
N ASN A 1041 -28.64 -32.63 -9.75
CA ASN A 1041 -28.90 -33.23 -8.45
C ASN A 1041 -27.78 -32.91 -7.44
N ASN A 1042 -28.18 -32.41 -6.28
CA ASN A 1042 -27.40 -32.24 -5.05
C ASN A 1042 -26.09 -31.43 -5.15
N THR A 1043 -26.22 -30.12 -5.32
CA THR A 1043 -25.35 -29.18 -4.60
C THR A 1043 -26.15 -27.94 -4.25
N THR A 1044 -26.57 -27.83 -3.00
CA THR A 1044 -27.40 -26.74 -2.50
C THR A 1044 -26.59 -25.44 -2.50
N ILE A 1045 -26.56 -24.73 -3.62
CA ILE A 1045 -26.36 -23.28 -3.63
C ILE A 1045 -27.70 -22.68 -3.24
N MET A 1046 -28.01 -22.66 -1.94
CA MET A 1046 -29.10 -21.81 -1.47
C MET A 1046 -28.67 -20.36 -1.70
N ALA A 1047 -29.42 -19.67 -2.55
CA ALA A 1047 -29.52 -18.22 -2.50
C ALA A 1047 -29.72 -17.83 -1.04
N GLY A 1048 -28.74 -17.16 -0.45
CA GLY A 1048 -28.84 -16.68 0.92
C GLY A 1048 -29.93 -15.61 0.96
N ALA A 1049 -31.13 -16.01 1.37
CA ALA A 1049 -32.04 -15.07 2.01
C ALA A 1049 -31.25 -14.35 3.13
N PRO A 1050 -31.41 -13.03 3.32
CA PRO A 1050 -30.68 -12.34 4.36
C PRO A 1050 -31.05 -12.98 5.69
N SER A 1051 -30.05 -13.55 6.38
CA SER A 1051 -30.20 -13.87 7.78
C SER A 1051 -30.41 -12.54 8.51
N LEU A 1052 -31.66 -12.21 8.80
CA LEU A 1052 -32.03 -11.22 9.80
C LEU A 1052 -31.27 -11.59 11.08
N SER A 1053 -30.23 -10.83 11.42
CA SER A 1053 -29.65 -10.94 12.75
C SER A 1053 -30.71 -10.48 13.75
N VAL A 1054 -30.88 -11.24 14.83
CA VAL A 1054 -31.84 -10.94 15.90
C VAL A 1054 -31.53 -9.57 16.55
N GLU A 1055 -30.31 -9.05 16.35
CA GLU A 1055 -29.89 -7.71 16.79
C GLU A 1055 -30.42 -6.57 15.91
N GLY A 1056 -30.70 -6.80 14.62
CA GLY A 1056 -31.32 -5.80 13.74
C GLY A 1056 -32.80 -5.57 14.06
N VAL A 1057 -33.52 -6.60 14.50
CA VAL A 1057 -34.92 -6.49 14.94
C VAL A 1057 -35.02 -5.80 16.30
N ALA A 1058 -34.05 -6.03 17.20
CA ALA A 1058 -34.03 -5.38 18.52
C ALA A 1058 -33.82 -3.86 18.46
N ALA A 1059 -33.13 -3.35 17.43
CA ALA A 1059 -32.91 -1.92 17.22
C ALA A 1059 -34.17 -1.17 16.72
N PHE A 1060 -35.07 -1.85 16.00
CA PHE A 1060 -36.33 -1.26 15.52
C PHE A 1060 -37.50 -1.44 16.50
N VAL A 1061 -37.52 -2.54 17.23
CA VAL A 1061 -38.65 -2.85 18.13
C VAL A 1061 -38.58 -2.02 19.43
N LYS A 1062 -37.39 -1.73 19.98
CA LYS A 1062 -37.28 -0.98 21.25
C LYS A 1062 -37.79 0.47 21.19
N PRO A 1063 -37.46 1.29 20.18
CA PRO A 1063 -37.99 2.65 20.07
C PRO A 1063 -39.50 2.66 19.78
N ALA A 1064 -39.98 1.72 18.94
CA ALA A 1064 -41.39 1.59 18.61
C ALA A 1064 -42.25 1.14 19.80
N LEU A 1065 -41.75 0.23 20.65
CA LEU A 1065 -42.43 -0.20 21.88
C LEU A 1065 -42.45 0.90 22.94
N VAL A 1066 -41.41 1.74 23.03
CA VAL A 1066 -41.40 2.92 23.93
C VAL A 1066 -42.37 4.00 23.45
N LEU A 1067 -42.49 4.21 22.13
CA LEU A 1067 -43.48 5.11 21.53
C LEU A 1067 -44.92 4.59 21.70
N LEU A 1068 -45.16 3.29 21.50
CA LEU A 1068 -46.47 2.66 21.71
C LEU A 1068 -46.88 2.63 23.19
N MET A 1069 -45.94 2.35 24.10
CA MET A 1069 -46.19 2.42 25.55
C MET A 1069 -46.40 3.87 26.01
N GLY A 1070 -45.72 4.85 25.40
CA GLY A 1070 -45.95 6.27 25.66
C GLY A 1070 -47.33 6.76 25.19
N PHE A 1071 -47.84 6.23 24.08
CA PHE A 1071 -49.20 6.53 23.58
C PHE A 1071 -50.33 5.79 24.31
N LEU A 1072 -50.03 4.70 25.02
CA LEU A 1072 -50.99 3.97 25.87
C LEU A 1072 -50.99 4.46 27.33
N LEU A 1073 -50.01 5.29 27.72
CA LEU A 1073 -49.88 5.91 29.04
C LEU A 1073 -50.21 7.42 29.04
N LEU A 1074 -50.49 8.00 27.87
CA LEU A 1074 -51.19 9.28 27.66
C LEU A 1074 -52.64 8.99 27.31
#